data_AF-A0A7X4XEA2-F1
#
_entry.id   AF-A0A7X4XEA2-F1
#
_cell.length_a   1.000
_cell.length_b   1.000
_cell.length_c   1.000
_cell.angle_alpha   90.00
_cell.angle_beta   90.00
_cell.angle_gamma   90.00
#
_symmetry.space_group_name_H-M   'P 1'
#
loop_
_entity.id
_entity.type
_entity.pdbx_description
1 polymer ?
#
loop_
_entity_poly.entity_id
_entity_poly.type
_entity_poly.pdbx_seq_one_letter_code
_entity_poly.pdbx_strand_id
1 'polypeptide(L)'
;MNKISLLALSVAMALTGCGGSDSSDNTNQPPSAAGVLITALDGHFYQAVIFDDADKNGKFDDNEYVFGLTNQSGQLELPADYQLKGQLAVQTLTPGGAVQRRLANLNAAYAGKYTIDMDHPAQAMAHEVVLRAPTLEAQQQVISPITDLIVLAMKNDPTSDLTQAKQTVANTLGLDNQAELLSDFTKTNPKLHKKAQILTDSKAANPASYEKNAAQFAEKSAQLVGNMDDTEIKDVNQRPVIINDNENAESGFAPKVVTNHKLQVSEKVKGKLEADFANLNLKQGDTFADQAFSIANLFSDKDQTTVEVELEPNLVASGLSAKIINQQLVLSSNGEIKAQDNLYLILVATDKDDQEAERGQVRVQLNLKVTTLNQAPVINPTEKETLQQQIDAWYLQQGEAFDQSIDISALFSDTDGQIVSYWGGDVQVAGLTIADVDSPMITLRGTPSQASPAGQTFTVKVKDDQGAESSTTFILPEVKEGIAPPSLKHPLEATTWYRLEHGGGTATTKLPYERIWCDTLHFENGKISGNYRTMDNLTQCGALDNRSWYNGTYQVQGEQLIATFGSGDHKEKVTLTITDADDIAPGAKTLTWSSDEGTERYTLFRRQSDAEARIQIKSNDGPEKRFFPMMLPTQQEGVEALGRVSLSLRKNTNPDDQNAMDANLILEFPDQDFTCQDAEEFYKYFIIHGPQLVTETTDYNTGEIYKSYGVYSGNEWGTSLECYRKTENHIVHAAIDFDLPELSKGGVYSFIGKVKANQGEYIEAIKFNMTWTGKGNHE
;
A
#
# COMPACT_ATOMS: atom_id res chain seq x y z
N MET A 1 25.68 5.79 -72.71
CA MET A 1 24.38 6.37 -72.31
C MET A 1 23.27 5.62 -73.01
N ASN A 2 22.66 4.63 -72.35
CA ASN A 2 21.37 4.05 -72.78
C ASN A 2 20.39 4.26 -71.64
N LYS A 3 19.18 4.75 -71.95
CA LYS A 3 18.17 5.10 -70.95
C LYS A 3 17.36 3.86 -70.59
N ILE A 4 17.48 3.38 -69.36
CA ILE A 4 16.50 2.45 -68.79
C ILE A 4 15.39 3.30 -68.17
N SER A 5 14.20 3.23 -68.75
CA SER A 5 13.03 3.93 -68.25
C SER A 5 12.42 3.13 -67.09
N LEU A 6 12.55 3.64 -65.85
CA LEU A 6 11.77 3.13 -64.73
C LEU A 6 10.29 3.46 -64.97
N LEU A 7 9.53 2.47 -65.44
CA LEU A 7 8.07 2.51 -65.40
C LEU A 7 7.64 2.19 -63.96
N ALA A 8 7.37 3.24 -63.19
CA ALA A 8 6.65 3.11 -61.93
C ALA A 8 5.21 2.64 -62.25
N LEU A 9 4.90 1.38 -61.95
CA LEU A 9 3.61 0.78 -62.28
C LEU A 9 2.60 1.06 -61.15
N SER A 10 1.73 2.05 -61.35
CA SER A 10 0.60 2.29 -60.46
C SER A 10 -0.48 1.21 -60.66
N VAL A 11 -0.76 0.42 -59.62
CA VAL A 11 -1.82 -0.61 -59.64
C VAL A 11 -3.19 0.08 -59.68
N ALA A 12 -3.81 0.13 -60.86
CA ALA A 12 -5.15 0.69 -61.04
C ALA A 12 -6.21 -0.41 -60.86
N MET A 13 -7.00 -0.35 -59.78
CA MET A 13 -8.10 -1.29 -59.55
C MET A 13 -9.31 -0.99 -60.43
N ALA A 14 -9.78 -2.00 -61.18
CA ALA A 14 -11.09 -1.99 -61.82
C ALA A 14 -12.10 -2.76 -60.94
N LEU A 15 -13.09 -2.06 -60.40
CA LEU A 15 -14.14 -2.66 -59.58
C LEU A 15 -15.27 -3.22 -60.45
N THR A 16 -15.48 -4.55 -60.40
CA THR A 16 -16.71 -5.21 -60.86
C THR A 16 -17.24 -6.11 -59.74
N GLY A 17 -18.42 -5.83 -59.19
CA GLY A 17 -18.91 -6.46 -57.96
C GLY A 17 -19.96 -7.56 -58.13
N CYS A 18 -19.88 -8.59 -57.29
CA CYS A 18 -20.93 -9.56 -56.88
C CYS A 18 -20.38 -10.43 -55.72
N GLY A 19 -21.11 -10.85 -54.66
CA GLY A 19 -22.47 -10.48 -54.24
C GLY A 19 -23.08 -11.48 -53.23
N GLY A 20 -23.01 -11.17 -51.93
CA GLY A 20 -23.49 -12.02 -50.80
C GLY A 20 -22.34 -12.64 -49.97
N SER A 21 -22.49 -12.92 -48.66
CA SER A 21 -23.67 -12.87 -47.78
C SER A 21 -23.30 -12.74 -46.28
N ASP A 22 -24.17 -12.07 -45.52
CA ASP A 22 -24.46 -12.19 -44.08
C ASP A 22 -23.34 -12.17 -43.01
N SER A 23 -23.07 -10.97 -42.48
CA SER A 23 -23.21 -10.69 -41.04
C SER A 23 -23.31 -9.19 -40.76
N SER A 24 -24.16 -8.81 -39.80
CA SER A 24 -24.42 -7.43 -39.44
C SER A 24 -23.43 -6.91 -38.40
N ASP A 25 -22.64 -5.89 -38.74
CA ASP A 25 -22.29 -4.82 -37.80
C ASP A 25 -21.93 -3.52 -38.53
N ASN A 26 -22.25 -2.38 -37.92
CA ASN A 26 -22.14 -1.05 -38.53
C ASN A 26 -20.70 -0.55 -38.61
N THR A 27 -20.15 -0.35 -39.82
CA THR A 27 -19.14 0.70 -40.05
C THR A 27 -19.39 1.41 -41.39
N ASN A 28 -19.61 2.73 -41.33
CA ASN A 28 -19.52 3.60 -42.50
C ASN A 28 -18.04 3.96 -42.70
N GLN A 29 -17.29 3.07 -43.35
CA GLN A 29 -15.89 3.28 -43.67
C GLN A 29 -15.71 2.99 -45.17
N PRO A 30 -15.07 3.88 -45.95
CA PRO A 30 -14.81 3.60 -47.37
C PRO A 30 -13.93 2.35 -47.46
N PRO A 31 -14.15 1.46 -48.45
CA PRO A 31 -13.36 0.23 -48.56
C PRO A 31 -11.89 0.59 -48.70
N SER A 32 -11.08 0.13 -47.75
CA SER A 32 -9.62 0.21 -47.80
C SER A 32 -9.12 -0.47 -49.07
N ALA A 33 -8.11 0.11 -49.71
CA ALA A 33 -7.43 -0.55 -50.82
C ALA A 33 -6.87 -1.89 -50.32
N ALA A 34 -7.33 -3.00 -50.93
CA ALA A 34 -6.83 -4.33 -50.60
C ALA A 34 -5.35 -4.45 -50.99
N GLY A 35 -4.54 -5.07 -50.14
CA GLY A 35 -3.15 -5.34 -50.42
C GLY A 35 -2.98 -6.43 -51.48
N VAL A 36 -1.72 -6.69 -51.84
CA VAL A 36 -1.38 -7.80 -52.76
C VAL A 36 -1.05 -9.04 -51.94
N LEU A 37 -1.76 -10.14 -52.20
CA LEU A 37 -1.55 -11.40 -51.49
C LEU A 37 -0.39 -12.20 -52.10
N ILE A 38 0.67 -12.40 -51.32
CA ILE A 38 1.84 -13.18 -51.69
C ILE A 38 1.68 -14.61 -51.19
N THR A 39 2.06 -15.59 -51.99
CA THR A 39 2.05 -17.01 -51.64
C THR A 39 3.42 -17.65 -51.94
N ALA A 40 4.11 -18.13 -50.91
CA ALA A 40 5.45 -18.73 -51.03
C ALA A 40 5.42 -20.26 -51.09
N LEU A 41 6.20 -20.84 -52.01
CA LEU A 41 6.12 -22.23 -52.48
C LEU A 41 4.66 -22.70 -52.57
N ASP A 42 3.83 -21.90 -53.23
CA ASP A 42 2.43 -22.23 -53.51
C ASP A 42 1.63 -22.62 -52.23
N GLY A 43 2.01 -22.01 -51.11
CA GLY A 43 1.36 -22.13 -49.80
C GLY A 43 2.07 -23.07 -48.82
N HIS A 44 3.21 -23.65 -49.20
CA HIS A 44 3.90 -24.66 -48.39
C HIS A 44 5.03 -24.11 -47.51
N PHE A 45 5.44 -22.85 -47.66
CA PHE A 45 6.48 -22.26 -46.80
C PHE A 45 5.87 -21.42 -45.67
N TYR A 46 5.76 -21.98 -44.48
CA TYR A 46 5.40 -21.27 -43.25
C TYR A 46 6.64 -20.61 -42.62
N GLN A 47 6.55 -19.37 -42.14
CA GLN A 47 7.67 -18.58 -41.60
C GLN A 47 8.85 -18.40 -42.57
N ALA A 48 8.58 -18.19 -43.86
CA ALA A 48 9.57 -17.70 -44.81
C ALA A 48 9.51 -16.17 -44.91
N VAL A 49 10.65 -15.55 -45.16
CA VAL A 49 10.80 -14.08 -45.16
C VAL A 49 10.49 -13.54 -46.54
N ILE A 50 9.51 -12.66 -46.66
CA ILE A 50 9.22 -11.95 -47.91
C ILE A 50 9.96 -10.61 -47.90
N PHE A 51 10.69 -10.30 -48.98
CA PHE A 51 11.48 -9.08 -49.11
C PHE A 51 11.50 -8.52 -50.54
N ASP A 52 11.90 -7.26 -50.67
CA ASP A 52 12.15 -6.55 -51.94
C ASP A 52 13.63 -6.67 -52.31
N ASP A 53 13.96 -7.60 -53.22
CA ASP A 53 15.29 -7.81 -53.84
C ASP A 53 15.58 -6.59 -54.73
N ALA A 54 16.04 -5.52 -54.11
CA ALA A 54 15.99 -4.16 -54.65
C ALA A 54 17.04 -3.93 -55.76
N ASP A 55 18.18 -4.62 -55.69
CA ASP A 55 19.24 -4.56 -56.70
C ASP A 55 19.16 -5.70 -57.74
N LYS A 56 18.28 -6.68 -57.52
CA LYS A 56 17.99 -7.84 -58.39
C LYS A 56 19.13 -8.85 -58.43
N ASN A 57 19.92 -8.94 -57.37
CA ASN A 57 21.07 -9.83 -57.31
C ASN A 57 20.69 -11.28 -56.95
N GLY A 58 19.52 -11.52 -56.33
CA GLY A 58 19.05 -12.86 -55.96
C GLY A 58 19.50 -13.36 -54.59
N LYS A 59 19.94 -12.47 -53.71
CA LYS A 59 20.29 -12.73 -52.32
C LYS A 59 19.40 -11.90 -51.43
N PHE A 60 19.44 -12.16 -50.13
CA PHE A 60 18.88 -11.25 -49.15
C PHE A 60 20.02 -10.46 -48.50
N ASP A 61 20.03 -9.13 -48.66
CA ASP A 61 21.09 -8.21 -48.23
C ASP A 61 20.60 -7.20 -47.18
N ASP A 62 21.55 -6.64 -46.42
CA ASP A 62 21.28 -5.85 -45.20
C ASP A 62 20.48 -4.55 -45.43
N ASN A 63 20.41 -4.07 -46.67
CA ASN A 63 19.71 -2.83 -47.05
C ASN A 63 18.31 -3.06 -47.63
N GLU A 64 17.85 -4.31 -47.69
CA GLU A 64 16.61 -4.67 -48.38
C GLU A 64 15.39 -4.59 -47.47
N TYR A 65 14.24 -4.30 -48.07
CA TYR A 65 13.01 -4.10 -47.31
C TYR A 65 12.34 -5.45 -47.03
N VAL A 66 12.31 -5.83 -45.74
CA VAL A 66 11.59 -7.02 -45.28
C VAL A 66 10.13 -6.66 -45.01
N PHE A 67 9.22 -7.37 -45.68
CA PHE A 67 7.77 -7.21 -45.48
C PHE A 67 7.26 -7.99 -44.26
N GLY A 68 7.85 -9.16 -43.98
CA GLY A 68 7.47 -10.00 -42.84
C GLY A 68 7.66 -11.49 -43.10
N LEU A 69 7.02 -12.30 -42.26
CA LEU A 69 7.01 -13.76 -42.36
C LEU A 69 5.68 -14.27 -42.92
N THR A 70 5.73 -15.31 -43.75
CA THR A 70 4.54 -16.02 -44.21
C THR A 70 3.81 -16.77 -43.09
N ASN A 71 2.49 -16.80 -43.17
CA ASN A 71 1.60 -17.53 -42.27
C ASN A 71 1.57 -19.06 -42.57
N GLN A 72 0.76 -19.84 -41.83
CA GLN A 72 0.67 -21.30 -42.00
C GLN A 72 0.11 -21.75 -43.36
N SER A 73 -0.54 -20.85 -44.11
CA SER A 73 -0.97 -21.06 -45.50
C SER A 73 0.07 -20.60 -46.51
N GLY A 74 1.31 -20.34 -46.07
CA GLY A 74 2.42 -19.82 -46.87
C GLY A 74 2.22 -18.40 -47.39
N GLN A 75 1.37 -17.59 -46.75
CA GLN A 75 0.90 -16.30 -47.28
C GLN A 75 1.33 -15.08 -46.47
N LEU A 76 1.49 -13.95 -47.16
CA LEU A 76 1.67 -12.60 -46.58
C LEU A 76 0.94 -11.57 -47.45
N GLU A 77 0.24 -10.61 -46.85
CA GLU A 77 -0.34 -9.47 -47.57
C GLU A 77 0.64 -8.28 -47.57
N LEU A 78 0.92 -7.69 -48.74
CA LEU A 78 1.77 -6.50 -48.84
C LEU A 78 0.99 -5.22 -48.45
N PRO A 79 1.65 -4.23 -47.81
CA PRO A 79 1.05 -2.91 -47.57
C PRO A 79 0.59 -2.27 -48.89
N ALA A 80 -0.65 -1.77 -48.93
CA ALA A 80 -1.27 -1.23 -50.14
C ALA A 80 -0.59 0.05 -50.69
N ASP A 81 0.28 0.69 -49.92
CA ASP A 81 1.03 1.89 -50.27
C ASP A 81 2.50 1.61 -50.66
N TYR A 82 3.02 0.39 -50.46
CA TYR A 82 4.41 0.07 -50.77
C TYR A 82 4.66 -0.09 -52.28
N GLN A 83 5.66 0.62 -52.80
CA GLN A 83 6.11 0.49 -54.18
C GLN A 83 7.36 -0.39 -54.26
N LEU A 84 7.24 -1.55 -54.90
CA LEU A 84 8.34 -2.48 -55.14
C LEU A 84 9.47 -1.81 -55.94
N LYS A 85 10.70 -1.84 -55.40
CA LYS A 85 11.87 -1.21 -56.02
C LYS A 85 12.55 -2.15 -57.01
N GLY A 86 12.63 -3.44 -56.66
CA GLY A 86 13.36 -4.43 -57.43
C GLY A 86 12.48 -5.61 -57.86
N GLN A 87 12.64 -6.75 -57.21
CA GLN A 87 11.88 -7.98 -57.42
C GLN A 87 11.36 -8.52 -56.10
N LEU A 88 10.19 -9.17 -56.12
CA LEU A 88 9.66 -9.79 -54.92
C LEU A 88 10.33 -11.15 -54.72
N ALA A 89 10.86 -11.38 -53.52
CA ALA A 89 11.59 -12.59 -53.19
C ALA A 89 11.12 -13.20 -51.86
N VAL A 90 11.30 -14.51 -51.74
CA VAL A 90 11.18 -15.25 -50.48
C VAL A 90 12.53 -15.86 -50.11
N GLN A 91 12.89 -15.75 -48.83
CA GLN A 91 14.09 -16.31 -48.23
C GLN A 91 13.67 -17.33 -47.15
N THR A 92 14.13 -18.58 -47.28
CA THR A 92 13.92 -19.60 -46.23
C THR A 92 14.92 -19.41 -45.09
N LEU A 93 14.52 -19.77 -43.87
CA LEU A 93 15.30 -19.67 -42.64
C LEU A 93 15.52 -21.06 -42.03
N THR A 94 16.72 -21.31 -41.49
CA THR A 94 17.07 -22.55 -40.79
C THR A 94 17.62 -22.26 -39.38
N PRO A 95 17.47 -23.14 -38.37
CA PRO A 95 18.08 -22.95 -37.06
C PRO A 95 19.60 -22.78 -37.16
N GLY A 96 20.17 -21.77 -36.49
CA GLY A 96 21.59 -21.45 -36.60
C GLY A 96 22.03 -20.88 -37.96
N GLY A 97 21.11 -20.70 -38.92
CA GLY A 97 21.37 -20.13 -40.23
C GLY A 97 22.04 -18.75 -40.18
N ALA A 98 22.76 -18.39 -41.25
CA ALA A 98 23.45 -17.11 -41.31
C ALA A 98 22.43 -15.97 -41.46
N VAL A 99 21.43 -16.16 -42.31
CA VAL A 99 20.35 -15.19 -42.50
C VAL A 99 19.44 -15.13 -41.29
N GLN A 100 19.07 -16.28 -40.71
CA GLN A 100 18.23 -16.32 -39.51
C GLN A 100 18.88 -15.57 -38.33
N ARG A 101 20.18 -15.82 -38.06
CA ARG A 101 20.92 -15.07 -37.02
C ARG A 101 20.98 -13.58 -37.32
N ARG A 102 21.21 -13.18 -38.58
CA ARG A 102 21.22 -11.77 -38.98
C ARG A 102 19.87 -11.10 -38.74
N LEU A 103 18.76 -11.74 -39.11
CA LEU A 103 17.41 -11.22 -38.88
C LEU A 103 17.06 -11.11 -37.40
N ALA A 104 17.40 -12.11 -36.60
CA ALA A 104 17.19 -12.06 -35.15
C ALA A 104 17.96 -10.92 -34.47
N ASN A 105 19.17 -10.61 -34.97
CA ASN A 105 19.97 -9.46 -34.52
C ASN A 105 19.40 -8.12 -35.00
N LEU A 106 18.77 -8.07 -36.18
CA LEU A 106 18.14 -6.86 -36.72
C LEU A 106 16.83 -6.53 -35.99
N ASN A 107 16.02 -7.55 -35.68
CA ASN A 107 14.77 -7.41 -34.93
C ASN A 107 14.44 -8.72 -34.20
N ALA A 108 14.26 -8.64 -32.88
CA ALA A 108 13.97 -9.77 -32.00
C ALA A 108 12.69 -10.55 -32.39
N ALA A 109 11.76 -9.97 -33.16
CA ALA A 109 10.59 -10.67 -33.69
C ALA A 109 10.93 -11.88 -34.59
N TYR A 110 12.13 -11.91 -35.19
CA TYR A 110 12.65 -13.03 -36.00
C TYR A 110 13.49 -14.04 -35.20
N ALA A 111 13.71 -13.81 -33.90
CA ALA A 111 14.38 -14.78 -33.04
C ALA A 111 13.52 -16.04 -32.88
N GLY A 112 14.14 -17.22 -33.02
CA GLY A 112 13.43 -18.50 -32.94
C GLY A 112 12.46 -18.78 -34.10
N LYS A 113 12.56 -18.05 -35.22
CA LYS A 113 11.71 -18.23 -36.41
C LYS A 113 12.48 -18.97 -37.51
N TYR A 114 11.87 -20.04 -38.03
CA TYR A 114 12.48 -20.95 -38.99
C TYR A 114 11.44 -21.35 -40.02
N THR A 115 11.83 -21.41 -41.31
CA THR A 115 10.90 -21.79 -42.35
C THR A 115 10.59 -23.28 -42.26
N ILE A 116 9.30 -23.60 -42.24
CA ILE A 116 8.78 -24.96 -42.24
C ILE A 116 8.18 -25.22 -43.61
N ASP A 117 8.67 -26.26 -44.28
CA ASP A 117 8.04 -26.88 -45.44
C ASP A 117 6.84 -27.70 -44.95
N MET A 118 5.63 -27.34 -45.37
CA MET A 118 4.40 -27.99 -44.91
C MET A 118 4.21 -29.42 -45.46
N ASP A 119 5.06 -29.88 -46.39
CA ASP A 119 5.21 -31.32 -46.66
C ASP A 119 5.79 -32.08 -45.43
N HIS A 120 6.49 -31.37 -44.53
CA HIS A 120 7.13 -31.90 -43.31
C HIS A 120 6.94 -30.95 -42.10
N PRO A 121 5.72 -30.77 -41.56
CA PRO A 121 5.41 -29.73 -40.58
C PRO A 121 6.19 -29.83 -39.25
N ALA A 122 6.80 -30.98 -38.96
CA ALA A 122 7.61 -31.21 -37.76
C ALA A 122 9.03 -30.63 -37.84
N GLN A 123 9.55 -30.30 -39.03
CA GLN A 123 10.95 -29.91 -39.24
C GLN A 123 11.12 -28.60 -40.01
N ALA A 124 12.14 -27.84 -39.65
CA ALA A 124 12.55 -26.68 -40.42
C ALA A 124 13.26 -27.10 -41.71
N MET A 125 13.35 -26.18 -42.67
CA MET A 125 14.16 -26.31 -43.87
C MET A 125 15.64 -26.56 -43.53
N ALA A 126 16.27 -27.50 -44.24
CA ALA A 126 17.70 -27.79 -44.10
C ALA A 126 18.63 -26.69 -44.67
N HIS A 127 18.08 -25.77 -45.46
CA HIS A 127 18.85 -24.75 -46.20
C HIS A 127 18.17 -23.38 -46.19
N GLU A 128 18.99 -22.33 -46.25
CA GLU A 128 18.59 -20.96 -46.54
C GLU A 128 18.69 -20.73 -48.06
N VAL A 129 17.55 -20.52 -48.72
CA VAL A 129 17.42 -20.40 -50.18
C VAL A 129 16.55 -19.18 -50.50
N VAL A 130 16.97 -18.40 -51.50
CA VAL A 130 16.16 -17.32 -52.09
C VAL A 130 15.44 -17.85 -53.33
N LEU A 131 14.14 -17.54 -53.46
CA LEU A 131 13.36 -17.73 -54.68
C LEU A 131 12.68 -16.40 -55.04
N ARG A 132 12.64 -16.04 -56.34
CA ARG A 132 12.04 -14.78 -56.82
C ARG A 132 10.77 -15.01 -57.62
N ALA A 133 9.97 -13.94 -57.72
CA ALA A 133 8.87 -13.84 -58.65
C ALA A 133 9.14 -12.71 -59.67
N PRO A 134 8.59 -12.81 -60.90
CA PRO A 134 8.55 -11.66 -61.81
C PRO A 134 7.70 -10.53 -61.20
N THR A 135 7.80 -9.33 -61.79
CA THR A 135 7.07 -8.14 -61.34
C THR A 135 5.56 -8.40 -61.23
N LEU A 136 4.92 -7.83 -60.20
CA LEU A 136 3.50 -8.00 -59.90
C LEU A 136 2.59 -7.71 -61.11
N GLU A 137 1.89 -8.75 -61.59
CA GLU A 137 0.89 -8.64 -62.67
C GLU A 137 -0.56 -8.63 -62.14
N ALA A 138 -0.80 -9.02 -60.89
CA ALA A 138 -2.13 -9.23 -60.32
C ALA A 138 -2.22 -8.93 -58.82
N GLN A 139 -3.44 -8.98 -58.25
CA GLN A 139 -3.70 -8.85 -56.81
C GLN A 139 -3.21 -10.06 -55.98
N GLN A 140 -2.80 -11.14 -56.63
CA GLN A 140 -2.18 -12.30 -56.00
C GLN A 140 -0.90 -12.66 -56.77
N GLN A 141 0.17 -12.98 -56.05
CA GLN A 141 1.47 -13.35 -56.61
C GLN A 141 2.01 -14.62 -55.95
N VAL A 142 2.39 -15.59 -56.77
CA VAL A 142 3.16 -16.78 -56.35
C VAL A 142 4.65 -16.48 -56.37
N ILE A 143 5.39 -16.99 -55.39
CA ILE A 143 6.84 -17.10 -55.38
C ILE A 143 7.22 -18.57 -55.18
N SER A 144 7.80 -19.21 -56.19
CA SER A 144 8.22 -20.61 -56.15
C SER A 144 9.46 -20.85 -57.04
N PRO A 145 10.07 -22.04 -57.04
CA PRO A 145 11.17 -22.36 -57.94
C PRO A 145 10.79 -22.20 -59.41
N ILE A 146 9.50 -22.37 -59.74
CA ILE A 146 8.97 -22.22 -61.09
C ILE A 146 8.94 -20.74 -61.50
N THR A 147 8.57 -19.83 -60.59
CA THR A 147 8.65 -18.38 -60.85
C THR A 147 10.10 -17.88 -60.86
N ASP A 148 10.97 -18.48 -60.05
CA ASP A 148 12.40 -18.16 -60.04
C ASP A 148 13.08 -18.56 -61.37
N LEU A 149 12.66 -19.67 -61.99
CA LEU A 149 13.08 -20.02 -63.35
C LEU A 149 12.68 -18.97 -64.39
N ILE A 150 11.51 -18.33 -64.27
CA ILE A 150 11.09 -17.23 -65.17
C ILE A 150 12.02 -16.03 -65.00
N VAL A 151 12.30 -15.65 -63.75
CA VAL A 151 13.25 -14.56 -63.42
C VAL A 151 14.65 -14.86 -63.96
N LEU A 152 15.13 -16.09 -63.79
CA LEU A 152 16.42 -16.53 -64.30
C LEU A 152 16.46 -16.61 -65.83
N ALA A 153 15.38 -16.97 -66.50
CA ALA A 153 15.28 -16.93 -67.96
C ALA A 153 15.42 -15.50 -68.51
N MET A 154 14.78 -14.51 -67.86
CA MET A 154 14.94 -13.09 -68.20
C MET A 154 16.33 -12.54 -67.84
N LYS A 155 16.96 -13.05 -66.78
CA LYS A 155 18.34 -12.67 -66.37
C LYS A 155 19.40 -13.19 -67.33
N ASN A 156 19.23 -14.42 -67.80
CA ASN A 156 20.20 -15.13 -68.64
C ASN A 156 20.02 -14.85 -70.15
N ASP A 157 18.84 -14.39 -70.59
CA ASP A 157 18.62 -13.83 -71.93
C ASP A 157 18.08 -12.39 -71.83
N PRO A 158 18.94 -11.36 -71.95
CA PRO A 158 18.55 -9.95 -71.91
C PRO A 158 17.62 -9.49 -73.05
N THR A 159 17.33 -10.35 -74.04
CA THR A 159 16.35 -10.07 -75.10
C THR A 159 14.96 -10.66 -74.83
N SER A 160 14.85 -11.53 -73.83
CA SER A 160 13.61 -12.20 -73.43
C SER A 160 12.74 -11.31 -72.54
N ASP A 161 11.51 -11.04 -73.00
CA ASP A 161 10.47 -10.43 -72.16
C ASP A 161 9.75 -11.47 -71.29
N LEU A 162 8.86 -11.02 -70.40
CA LEU A 162 8.16 -11.91 -69.46
C LEU A 162 7.27 -12.95 -70.17
N THR A 163 6.73 -12.67 -71.36
CA THR A 163 5.93 -13.63 -72.14
C THR A 163 6.83 -14.69 -72.78
N GLN A 164 7.98 -14.26 -73.32
CA GLN A 164 8.98 -15.16 -73.90
C GLN A 164 9.61 -16.06 -72.82
N ALA A 165 9.92 -15.51 -71.65
CA ALA A 165 10.43 -16.26 -70.50
C ALA A 165 9.40 -17.30 -70.00
N LYS A 166 8.12 -16.92 -69.85
CA LYS A 166 7.04 -17.87 -69.51
C LYS A 166 6.93 -19.00 -70.53
N GLN A 167 6.95 -18.70 -71.83
CA GLN A 167 6.89 -19.73 -72.87
C GLN A 167 8.11 -20.69 -72.82
N THR A 168 9.31 -20.14 -72.63
CA THR A 168 10.54 -20.95 -72.52
C THR A 168 10.48 -21.87 -71.31
N VAL A 169 10.11 -21.37 -70.13
CA VAL A 169 10.00 -22.19 -68.91
C VAL A 169 8.90 -23.24 -69.03
N ALA A 170 7.72 -22.91 -69.59
CA ALA A 170 6.66 -23.88 -69.85
C ALA A 170 7.14 -25.02 -70.76
N ASN A 171 7.82 -24.70 -71.87
CA ASN A 171 8.38 -25.67 -72.79
C ASN A 171 9.42 -26.57 -72.11
N THR A 172 10.36 -25.98 -71.36
CA THR A 172 11.42 -26.72 -70.66
C THR A 172 10.87 -27.66 -69.58
N LEU A 173 9.79 -27.26 -68.90
CA LEU A 173 9.12 -28.08 -67.90
C LEU A 173 8.12 -29.08 -68.51
N GLY A 174 7.82 -29.01 -69.81
CA GLY A 174 6.83 -29.85 -70.48
C GLY A 174 5.41 -29.58 -69.99
N LEU A 175 4.99 -28.31 -69.98
CA LEU A 175 3.65 -27.86 -69.62
C LEU A 175 2.90 -27.35 -70.86
N ASP A 176 1.66 -27.80 -71.02
CA ASP A 176 0.79 -27.37 -72.14
C ASP A 176 0.19 -25.97 -71.93
N ASN A 177 0.20 -25.45 -70.69
CA ASN A 177 -0.43 -24.19 -70.31
C ASN A 177 0.52 -23.32 -69.46
N GLN A 178 0.81 -22.10 -69.93
CA GLN A 178 1.64 -21.14 -69.18
C GLN A 178 1.00 -20.66 -67.86
N ALA A 179 -0.33 -20.70 -67.73
CA ALA A 179 -1.02 -20.23 -66.53
C ALA A 179 -0.65 -21.04 -65.27
N GLU A 180 -0.26 -22.32 -65.44
CA GLU A 180 0.18 -23.18 -64.34
C GLU A 180 1.48 -22.69 -63.68
N LEU A 181 2.32 -21.94 -64.40
CA LEU A 181 3.59 -21.39 -63.89
C LEU A 181 3.40 -20.34 -62.78
N LEU A 182 2.22 -19.73 -62.69
CA LEU A 182 1.90 -18.66 -61.74
C LEU A 182 0.74 -19.03 -60.79
N SER A 183 0.33 -20.30 -60.77
CA SER A 183 -0.80 -20.81 -59.99
C SER A 183 -0.34 -21.76 -58.89
N ASP A 184 -1.17 -21.91 -57.85
CA ASP A 184 -1.03 -22.97 -56.84
C ASP A 184 -1.13 -24.36 -57.49
N PHE A 185 0.01 -24.88 -57.91
CA PHE A 185 0.14 -26.21 -58.52
C PHE A 185 0.22 -27.33 -57.49
N THR A 186 0.38 -27.03 -56.20
CA THR A 186 0.58 -28.06 -55.15
C THR A 186 -0.62 -28.99 -55.01
N LYS A 187 -1.83 -28.44 -55.22
CA LYS A 187 -3.11 -29.16 -55.15
C LYS A 187 -3.60 -29.66 -56.50
N THR A 188 -3.08 -29.13 -57.61
CA THR A 188 -3.64 -29.30 -58.96
C THR A 188 -2.73 -30.05 -59.93
N ASN A 189 -1.40 -30.00 -59.75
CA ASN A 189 -0.43 -30.68 -60.58
C ASN A 189 0.73 -31.28 -59.73
N PRO A 190 0.58 -32.51 -59.21
CA PRO A 190 1.60 -33.18 -58.38
C PRO A 190 2.95 -33.37 -59.09
N LYS A 191 2.98 -33.46 -60.43
CA LYS A 191 4.23 -33.53 -61.19
C LYS A 191 4.96 -32.20 -61.20
N LEU A 192 4.25 -31.07 -61.27
CA LEU A 192 4.86 -29.75 -61.16
C LEU A 192 5.33 -29.48 -59.72
N HIS A 193 4.58 -29.92 -58.69
CA HIS A 193 5.03 -29.91 -57.29
C HIS A 193 6.34 -30.69 -57.10
N LYS A 194 6.40 -31.94 -57.59
CA LYS A 194 7.64 -32.75 -57.52
C LYS A 194 8.83 -32.09 -58.24
N LYS A 195 8.61 -31.46 -59.41
CA LYS A 195 9.65 -30.68 -60.10
C LYS A 195 10.12 -29.50 -59.25
N ALA A 196 9.21 -28.75 -58.62
CA ALA A 196 9.54 -27.61 -57.78
C ALA A 196 10.33 -28.02 -56.52
N GLN A 197 9.93 -29.11 -55.86
CA GLN A 197 10.66 -29.70 -54.73
C GLN A 197 12.12 -30.01 -55.13
N ILE A 198 12.32 -30.80 -56.19
CA ILE A 198 13.65 -31.15 -56.73
C ILE A 198 14.47 -29.90 -57.08
N LEU A 199 13.86 -28.90 -57.72
CA LEU A 199 14.54 -27.66 -58.10
C LEU A 199 14.96 -26.82 -56.88
N THR A 200 14.20 -26.86 -55.78
CA THR A 200 14.56 -26.18 -54.53
C THR A 200 15.84 -26.78 -53.94
N ASP A 201 15.89 -28.10 -53.77
CA ASP A 201 17.04 -28.79 -53.19
C ASP A 201 18.26 -28.72 -54.12
N SER A 202 18.05 -28.79 -55.43
CA SER A 202 19.11 -28.62 -56.44
C SER A 202 19.71 -27.21 -56.42
N LYS A 203 18.89 -26.17 -56.18
CA LYS A 203 19.36 -24.79 -55.99
C LYS A 203 20.12 -24.65 -54.67
N ALA A 204 19.66 -25.28 -53.59
CA ALA A 204 20.36 -25.28 -52.30
C ALA A 204 21.75 -25.91 -52.40
N ALA A 205 21.86 -27.06 -53.09
CA ALA A 205 23.12 -27.78 -53.27
C ALA A 205 24.09 -27.12 -54.26
N ASN A 206 23.61 -26.31 -55.22
CA ASN A 206 24.43 -25.78 -56.32
C ASN A 206 24.13 -24.30 -56.67
N PRO A 207 24.03 -23.36 -55.71
CA PRO A 207 23.35 -22.07 -55.92
C PRO A 207 23.89 -21.26 -57.11
N ALA A 208 25.22 -21.12 -57.24
CA ALA A 208 25.83 -20.38 -58.35
C ALA A 208 25.69 -21.09 -59.71
N SER A 209 25.79 -22.42 -59.73
CA SER A 209 25.64 -23.21 -60.96
C SER A 209 24.18 -23.29 -61.42
N TYR A 210 23.24 -23.30 -60.47
CA TYR A 210 21.80 -23.27 -60.72
C TYR A 210 21.37 -21.96 -61.37
N GLU A 211 21.78 -20.80 -60.81
CA GLU A 211 21.47 -19.50 -61.41
C GLU A 211 21.95 -19.40 -62.87
N LYS A 212 23.20 -19.83 -63.12
CA LYS A 212 23.84 -19.75 -64.44
C LYS A 212 23.22 -20.71 -65.48
N ASN A 213 22.78 -21.90 -65.06
CA ASN A 213 22.35 -22.98 -65.94
C ASN A 213 20.90 -23.43 -65.68
N ALA A 214 20.04 -22.50 -65.27
CA ALA A 214 18.69 -22.75 -64.79
C ALA A 214 17.84 -23.62 -65.74
N ALA A 215 17.97 -23.41 -67.06
CA ALA A 215 17.27 -24.18 -68.09
C ALA A 215 17.65 -25.67 -68.07
N GLN A 216 18.93 -26.00 -67.89
CA GLN A 216 19.41 -27.39 -67.85
C GLN A 216 18.99 -28.10 -66.55
N PHE A 217 18.94 -27.39 -65.42
CA PHE A 217 18.36 -27.93 -64.18
C PHE A 217 16.85 -28.18 -64.34
N ALA A 218 16.12 -27.25 -64.95
CA ALA A 218 14.69 -27.39 -65.25
C ALA A 218 14.39 -28.56 -66.21
N GLU A 219 15.16 -28.69 -67.29
CA GLU A 219 15.05 -29.80 -68.24
C GLU A 219 15.33 -31.13 -67.54
N LYS A 220 16.39 -31.21 -66.72
CA LYS A 220 16.75 -32.44 -66.02
C LYS A 220 15.72 -32.85 -64.97
N SER A 221 15.12 -31.87 -64.28
CA SER A 221 13.97 -32.08 -63.38
C SER A 221 12.75 -32.59 -64.14
N ALA A 222 12.45 -32.00 -65.31
CA ALA A 222 11.34 -32.45 -66.16
C ALA A 222 11.53 -33.88 -66.69
N GLN A 223 12.74 -34.23 -67.14
CA GLN A 223 13.10 -35.59 -67.57
C GLN A 223 12.97 -36.59 -66.41
N LEU A 224 13.46 -36.24 -65.21
CA LEU A 224 13.41 -37.10 -64.04
C LEU A 224 11.97 -37.40 -63.61
N VAL A 225 11.15 -36.36 -63.40
CA VAL A 225 9.74 -36.51 -62.99
C VAL A 225 8.87 -37.09 -64.11
N GLY A 226 9.29 -36.96 -65.38
CA GLY A 226 8.66 -37.63 -66.51
C GLY A 226 8.77 -39.16 -66.45
N ASN A 227 9.82 -39.68 -65.83
CA ASN A 227 10.11 -41.11 -65.68
C ASN A 227 9.63 -41.70 -64.34
N MET A 228 9.22 -40.87 -63.37
CA MET A 228 8.72 -41.31 -62.07
C MET A 228 7.29 -41.88 -62.14
N ASP A 229 7.01 -42.86 -61.29
CA ASP A 229 5.65 -43.37 -61.09
C ASP A 229 4.82 -42.55 -60.10
N ASP A 230 3.52 -42.84 -60.06
CA ASP A 230 2.52 -42.15 -59.23
C ASP A 230 2.74 -42.27 -57.72
N THR A 231 3.57 -43.22 -57.28
CA THR A 231 4.00 -43.44 -55.89
C THR A 231 5.21 -42.56 -55.59
N GLU A 232 6.22 -42.57 -56.46
CA GLU A 232 7.44 -41.74 -56.35
C GLU A 232 7.13 -40.24 -56.41
N ILE A 233 6.14 -39.85 -57.22
CA ILE A 233 5.64 -38.48 -57.31
C ILE A 233 4.98 -38.04 -55.99
N LYS A 234 4.30 -38.96 -55.28
CA LYS A 234 3.56 -38.67 -54.05
C LYS A 234 4.38 -38.86 -52.77
N ASP A 235 5.49 -39.59 -52.81
CA ASP A 235 6.40 -39.68 -51.66
C ASP A 235 7.12 -38.33 -51.47
N VAL A 236 6.69 -37.56 -50.46
CA VAL A 236 7.30 -36.28 -50.11
C VAL A 236 8.75 -36.41 -49.63
N ASN A 237 9.22 -37.61 -49.33
CA ASN A 237 10.58 -37.84 -48.84
C ASN A 237 11.55 -38.15 -49.98
N GLN A 238 11.09 -38.80 -51.06
CA GLN A 238 11.90 -39.01 -52.26
C GLN A 238 12.16 -37.65 -52.94
N ARG A 239 13.35 -37.11 -52.69
CA ARG A 239 13.80 -35.74 -52.96
C ARG A 239 15.17 -35.79 -53.67
N PRO A 240 15.27 -36.43 -54.86
CA PRO A 240 16.53 -36.55 -55.58
C PRO A 240 17.07 -35.17 -55.96
N VAL A 241 18.39 -35.01 -55.84
CA VAL A 241 19.08 -33.73 -56.05
C VAL A 241 19.77 -33.74 -57.41
N ILE A 242 19.59 -32.67 -58.17
CA ILE A 242 20.34 -32.43 -59.41
C ILE A 242 21.62 -31.67 -59.03
N ILE A 243 22.78 -32.20 -59.40
CA ILE A 243 24.10 -31.67 -59.04
C ILE A 243 24.96 -31.33 -60.26
N ASN A 244 25.89 -30.40 -60.06
CA ASN A 244 27.02 -30.19 -60.95
C ASN A 244 28.22 -30.99 -60.44
N ASP A 245 28.58 -32.09 -61.13
CA ASP A 245 29.77 -32.89 -60.82
C ASP A 245 31.02 -32.47 -61.63
N ASN A 246 30.93 -31.42 -62.47
CA ASN A 246 32.02 -30.93 -63.30
C ASN A 246 31.96 -29.41 -63.54
N GLU A 247 32.35 -28.63 -62.52
CA GLU A 247 32.35 -27.16 -62.56
C GLU A 247 33.20 -26.54 -63.69
N ASN A 248 34.13 -27.31 -64.29
CA ASN A 248 35.10 -26.84 -65.27
C ASN A 248 34.70 -27.08 -66.75
N ALA A 249 33.51 -27.61 -67.03
CA ALA A 249 33.06 -27.87 -68.40
C ALA A 249 32.58 -26.60 -69.11
N GLU A 250 33.46 -25.91 -69.85
CA GLU A 250 33.12 -24.69 -70.63
C GLU A 250 32.13 -24.93 -71.78
N SER A 251 31.89 -26.19 -72.18
CA SER A 251 30.89 -26.55 -73.19
C SER A 251 30.18 -27.85 -72.83
N GLY A 252 28.84 -27.87 -72.90
CA GLY A 252 28.04 -29.07 -72.68
C GLY A 252 27.70 -29.36 -71.22
N PHE A 253 27.31 -28.34 -70.45
CA PHE A 253 26.80 -28.52 -69.08
C PHE A 253 25.60 -29.50 -69.07
N ALA A 254 25.79 -30.65 -68.43
CA ALA A 254 24.81 -31.73 -68.35
C ALA A 254 24.74 -32.21 -66.90
N PRO A 255 23.83 -31.68 -66.07
CA PRO A 255 23.83 -31.97 -64.64
C PRO A 255 23.36 -33.40 -64.35
N LYS A 256 23.93 -33.98 -63.29
CA LYS A 256 23.68 -35.36 -62.85
C LYS A 256 22.54 -35.40 -61.83
N VAL A 257 21.71 -36.43 -61.88
CA VAL A 257 20.73 -36.74 -60.82
C VAL A 257 21.39 -37.66 -59.80
N VAL A 258 21.20 -37.38 -58.51
CA VAL A 258 21.53 -38.28 -57.41
C VAL A 258 20.27 -38.60 -56.62
N THR A 259 20.08 -39.88 -56.27
CA THR A 259 18.96 -40.32 -55.43
C THR A 259 19.17 -39.80 -54.01
N ASN A 260 18.16 -39.18 -53.42
CA ASN A 260 18.20 -38.76 -52.02
C ASN A 260 16.79 -38.87 -51.42
N HIS A 261 16.72 -39.31 -50.17
CA HIS A 261 15.53 -39.25 -49.34
C HIS A 261 15.76 -38.26 -48.21
N LYS A 262 14.87 -37.29 -48.06
CA LYS A 262 15.00 -36.24 -47.04
C LYS A 262 14.99 -36.83 -45.63
N LEU A 263 16.07 -36.57 -44.88
CA LEU A 263 16.19 -36.80 -43.45
C LEU A 263 14.95 -36.26 -42.72
N GLN A 264 14.35 -37.13 -41.90
CA GLN A 264 13.08 -36.87 -41.23
C GLN A 264 13.29 -36.65 -39.73
N VAL A 265 12.56 -35.69 -39.16
CA VAL A 265 12.38 -35.54 -37.71
C VAL A 265 11.07 -36.19 -37.28
N SER A 266 11.17 -37.09 -36.30
CA SER A 266 10.01 -37.71 -35.66
C SER A 266 9.28 -36.69 -34.78
N GLU A 267 8.13 -36.21 -35.27
CA GLU A 267 7.25 -35.26 -34.56
C GLU A 267 6.95 -35.71 -33.12
N LYS A 268 6.70 -37.00 -32.92
CA LYS A 268 6.42 -37.60 -31.62
C LYS A 268 7.61 -37.52 -30.65
N VAL A 269 8.84 -37.75 -31.13
CA VAL A 269 10.05 -37.69 -30.29
C VAL A 269 10.41 -36.23 -30.03
N LYS A 270 10.34 -35.37 -31.05
CA LYS A 270 10.53 -33.92 -30.93
C LYS A 270 9.57 -33.31 -29.92
N GLY A 271 8.26 -33.50 -30.08
CA GLY A 271 7.24 -32.96 -29.18
C GLY A 271 7.36 -33.49 -27.75
N LYS A 272 7.85 -34.72 -27.56
CA LYS A 272 8.23 -35.22 -26.22
C LYS A 272 9.44 -34.47 -25.66
N LEU A 273 10.50 -34.26 -26.43
CA LEU A 273 11.68 -33.53 -25.98
C LEU A 273 11.34 -32.07 -25.64
N GLU A 274 10.55 -31.40 -26.46
CA GLU A 274 10.05 -30.03 -26.21
C GLU A 274 9.22 -29.97 -24.93
N ALA A 275 8.34 -30.95 -24.69
CA ALA A 275 7.57 -31.04 -23.45
C ALA A 275 8.45 -31.37 -22.23
N ASP A 276 9.41 -32.28 -22.34
CA ASP A 276 10.35 -32.62 -21.27
C ASP A 276 11.19 -31.38 -20.89
N PHE A 277 11.63 -30.58 -21.88
CA PHE A 277 12.39 -29.34 -21.68
C PHE A 277 11.53 -28.20 -21.10
N ALA A 278 10.28 -28.04 -21.55
CA ALA A 278 9.38 -27.03 -21.01
C ALA A 278 8.99 -27.29 -19.53
N ASN A 279 9.08 -28.54 -19.08
CA ASN A 279 8.86 -28.94 -17.69
C ASN A 279 10.11 -28.80 -16.78
N LEU A 280 11.25 -28.33 -17.31
CA LEU A 280 12.44 -28.10 -16.51
C LEU A 280 12.29 -26.87 -15.61
N ASN A 281 12.20 -27.10 -14.31
CA ASN A 281 12.14 -26.06 -13.28
C ASN A 281 13.56 -25.56 -12.94
N LEU A 282 14.24 -24.93 -13.91
CA LEU A 282 15.55 -24.33 -13.70
C LEU A 282 15.39 -22.96 -13.03
N LYS A 283 16.11 -22.73 -11.94
CA LYS A 283 16.12 -21.46 -11.21
C LYS A 283 17.53 -20.91 -11.11
N GLN A 284 17.64 -19.58 -11.09
CA GLN A 284 18.89 -18.90 -10.78
C GLN A 284 19.38 -19.28 -9.36
N GLY A 285 20.67 -19.61 -9.25
CA GLY A 285 21.32 -20.06 -8.00
C GLY A 285 21.24 -21.57 -7.75
N ASP A 286 20.33 -22.31 -8.41
CA ASP A 286 20.21 -23.76 -8.21
C ASP A 286 21.41 -24.55 -8.78
N THR A 287 21.57 -25.78 -8.31
CA THR A 287 22.46 -26.80 -8.90
C THR A 287 21.72 -28.15 -8.99
N PHE A 288 22.04 -28.94 -10.02
CA PHE A 288 21.43 -30.25 -10.27
C PHE A 288 22.38 -31.20 -11.03
N ALA A 289 22.18 -32.51 -10.82
CA ALA A 289 22.94 -33.59 -11.44
C ALA A 289 22.44 -33.93 -12.86
N ASP A 290 23.21 -34.74 -13.61
CA ASP A 290 22.90 -35.20 -14.98
C ASP A 290 21.44 -35.70 -15.13
N GLN A 291 20.66 -34.99 -15.96
CA GLN A 291 19.34 -35.39 -16.44
C GLN A 291 19.44 -35.85 -17.89
N ALA A 292 18.93 -37.04 -18.20
CA ALA A 292 19.08 -37.68 -19.51
C ALA A 292 17.73 -37.77 -20.27
N PHE A 293 17.72 -37.27 -21.50
CA PHE A 293 16.56 -37.26 -22.41
C PHE A 293 16.86 -38.13 -23.63
N SER A 294 15.98 -39.06 -23.96
CA SER A 294 16.18 -39.97 -25.09
C SER A 294 15.99 -39.24 -26.42
N ILE A 295 17.04 -39.21 -27.25
CA ILE A 295 16.99 -38.74 -28.65
C ILE A 295 16.92 -39.90 -29.65
N ALA A 296 16.82 -41.14 -29.17
CA ALA A 296 16.72 -42.33 -30.03
C ALA A 296 15.50 -42.27 -30.96
N ASN A 297 15.74 -42.48 -32.26
CA ASN A 297 14.75 -42.33 -33.34
C ASN A 297 14.13 -40.92 -33.44
N LEU A 298 14.81 -39.87 -32.96
CA LEU A 298 14.46 -38.48 -33.26
C LEU A 298 14.62 -38.19 -34.75
N PHE A 299 15.71 -38.69 -35.33
CA PHE A 299 16.03 -38.56 -36.75
C PHE A 299 15.98 -39.93 -37.43
N SER A 300 15.50 -39.96 -38.68
CA SER A 300 15.53 -41.15 -39.53
C SER A 300 15.74 -40.77 -40.99
N ASP A 301 16.60 -41.52 -41.65
CA ASP A 301 16.92 -41.40 -43.07
C ASP A 301 16.73 -42.80 -43.70
N LYS A 302 16.38 -42.84 -44.98
CA LYS A 302 16.22 -44.09 -45.74
C LYS A 302 17.51 -44.49 -46.46
N ASP A 303 18.39 -43.53 -46.73
CA ASP A 303 19.67 -43.74 -47.40
C ASP A 303 20.81 -44.04 -46.39
N GLN A 304 20.60 -43.71 -45.10
CA GLN A 304 21.54 -44.02 -44.00
C GLN A 304 20.98 -45.07 -43.02
N THR A 305 21.80 -46.05 -42.64
CA THR A 305 21.41 -47.07 -41.63
C THR A 305 21.50 -46.59 -40.18
N THR A 306 22.27 -45.55 -39.92
CA THR A 306 22.41 -44.89 -38.61
C THR A 306 22.62 -43.42 -38.84
N VAL A 307 21.80 -42.58 -38.21
CA VAL A 307 21.94 -41.13 -38.26
C VAL A 307 22.75 -40.69 -37.04
N GLU A 308 23.91 -40.09 -37.29
CA GLU A 308 24.71 -39.47 -36.23
C GLU A 308 24.10 -38.12 -35.83
N VAL A 309 24.15 -37.80 -34.53
CA VAL A 309 23.58 -36.57 -33.97
C VAL A 309 24.64 -35.81 -33.21
N GLU A 310 24.88 -34.58 -33.65
CA GLU A 310 25.76 -33.62 -33.01
C GLU A 310 24.97 -32.62 -32.14
N LEU A 311 25.68 -31.92 -31.26
CA LEU A 311 25.09 -30.94 -30.33
C LEU A 311 25.79 -29.59 -30.49
N GLU A 312 25.03 -28.56 -30.85
CA GLU A 312 25.41 -27.15 -30.87
C GLU A 312 24.72 -26.44 -29.67
N PRO A 313 25.36 -26.31 -28.50
CA PRO A 313 24.75 -25.70 -27.32
C PRO A 313 24.99 -24.18 -27.24
N ASN A 314 23.95 -23.39 -26.98
CA ASN A 314 24.08 -22.00 -26.54
C ASN A 314 23.76 -21.87 -25.04
N LEU A 315 24.77 -22.14 -24.22
CA LEU A 315 24.71 -22.12 -22.75
C LEU A 315 25.70 -21.11 -22.12
N VAL A 316 26.10 -20.07 -22.87
CA VAL A 316 27.32 -19.28 -22.59
C VAL A 316 27.28 -18.59 -21.22
N ALA A 317 28.06 -19.12 -20.28
CA ALA A 317 28.18 -18.64 -18.89
C ALA A 317 26.93 -18.81 -18.01
N SER A 318 25.92 -19.59 -18.45
CA SER A 318 24.68 -19.87 -17.71
C SER A 318 24.84 -20.79 -16.50
N GLY A 319 26.00 -21.42 -16.31
CA GLY A 319 26.18 -22.50 -15.33
C GLY A 319 25.59 -23.84 -15.77
N LEU A 320 25.09 -23.98 -17.00
CA LEU A 320 24.61 -25.23 -17.57
C LEU A 320 25.65 -25.89 -18.49
N SER A 321 25.56 -27.21 -18.65
CA SER A 321 26.35 -28.02 -19.58
C SER A 321 25.49 -29.09 -20.22
N ALA A 322 25.76 -29.44 -21.48
CA ALA A 322 25.04 -30.48 -22.21
C ALA A 322 26.00 -31.33 -23.06
N LYS A 323 25.68 -32.62 -23.21
CA LYS A 323 26.47 -33.62 -23.96
C LYS A 323 25.57 -34.73 -24.51
N ILE A 324 25.97 -35.42 -25.58
CA ILE A 324 25.29 -36.63 -26.06
C ILE A 324 26.06 -37.88 -25.63
N ILE A 325 25.36 -38.86 -25.05
CA ILE A 325 25.91 -40.18 -24.67
C ILE A 325 24.89 -41.24 -25.06
N ASN A 326 25.26 -42.25 -25.86
CA ASN A 326 24.42 -43.41 -26.18
C ASN A 326 22.97 -43.08 -26.63
N GLN A 327 22.81 -42.11 -27.55
CA GLN A 327 21.50 -41.56 -27.97
C GLN A 327 20.65 -40.97 -26.83
N GLN A 328 21.31 -40.44 -25.79
CA GLN A 328 20.69 -39.57 -24.79
C GLN A 328 21.36 -38.20 -24.81
N LEU A 329 20.55 -37.15 -24.86
CA LEU A 329 20.98 -35.80 -24.54
C LEU A 329 21.00 -35.68 -23.01
N VAL A 330 22.17 -35.38 -22.44
CA VAL A 330 22.38 -35.24 -21.00
C VAL A 330 22.63 -33.78 -20.68
N LEU A 331 21.78 -33.18 -19.85
CA LEU A 331 21.88 -31.81 -19.33
C LEU A 331 22.27 -31.84 -17.85
N SER A 332 23.20 -30.98 -17.43
CA SER A 332 23.56 -30.80 -16.01
C SER A 332 23.97 -29.37 -15.67
N SER A 333 24.01 -29.06 -14.38
CA SER A 333 24.70 -27.86 -13.89
C SER A 333 26.22 -28.08 -13.80
N ASN A 334 26.98 -27.02 -14.06
CA ASN A 334 28.43 -26.93 -13.94
C ASN A 334 28.80 -25.71 -13.08
N GLY A 335 28.23 -25.66 -11.87
CA GLY A 335 28.18 -24.50 -10.99
C GLY A 335 26.75 -23.99 -10.80
N GLU A 336 26.59 -22.90 -10.04
CA GLU A 336 25.30 -22.24 -9.85
C GLU A 336 24.74 -21.73 -11.19
N ILE A 337 23.46 -22.00 -11.43
CA ILE A 337 22.76 -21.53 -12.63
C ILE A 337 22.62 -20.00 -12.59
N LYS A 338 22.88 -19.35 -13.72
CA LYS A 338 22.69 -17.90 -13.90
C LYS A 338 21.51 -17.65 -14.82
N ALA A 339 20.68 -16.68 -14.46
CA ALA A 339 19.62 -16.22 -15.34
C ALA A 339 20.22 -15.57 -16.60
N GLN A 340 19.78 -16.03 -17.76
CA GLN A 340 20.14 -15.51 -19.07
C GLN A 340 19.00 -15.78 -20.04
N ASP A 341 18.73 -14.81 -20.92
CA ASP A 341 17.78 -14.97 -22.01
C ASP A 341 18.35 -15.82 -23.14
N ASN A 342 17.45 -16.40 -23.95
CA ASN A 342 17.79 -17.09 -25.21
C ASN A 342 18.75 -18.28 -25.05
N LEU A 343 18.66 -19.01 -23.94
CA LEU A 343 19.35 -20.30 -23.76
C LEU A 343 18.68 -21.38 -24.61
N TYR A 344 19.47 -22.12 -25.38
CA TYR A 344 18.98 -23.19 -26.23
C TYR A 344 20.04 -24.27 -26.51
N LEU A 345 19.58 -25.43 -26.96
CA LEU A 345 20.39 -26.51 -27.50
C LEU A 345 19.91 -26.81 -28.92
N ILE A 346 20.81 -26.97 -29.89
CA ILE A 346 20.46 -27.48 -31.22
C ILE A 346 21.03 -28.88 -31.37
N LEU A 347 20.15 -29.84 -31.64
CA LEU A 347 20.52 -31.17 -32.12
C LEU A 347 20.62 -31.11 -33.64
N VAL A 348 21.80 -31.47 -34.18
CA VAL A 348 22.09 -31.44 -35.61
C VAL A 348 22.22 -32.87 -36.12
N ALA A 349 21.59 -33.18 -37.24
CA ALA A 349 21.77 -34.45 -37.94
C ALA A 349 21.99 -34.20 -39.44
N THR A 350 22.89 -34.96 -40.04
CA THR A 350 23.33 -34.78 -41.43
C THR A 350 22.55 -35.69 -42.39
N ASP A 351 21.94 -35.09 -43.41
CA ASP A 351 21.27 -35.74 -44.54
C ASP A 351 22.34 -36.25 -45.52
N LYS A 352 22.28 -37.52 -45.93
CA LYS A 352 23.21 -38.09 -46.92
C LYS A 352 22.48 -38.92 -47.95
N ASP A 353 22.97 -38.86 -49.17
CA ASP A 353 22.42 -39.61 -50.29
C ASP A 353 22.81 -41.10 -50.32
N ASP A 354 22.30 -41.80 -51.34
CA ASP A 354 22.61 -43.21 -51.63
C ASP A 354 24.10 -43.50 -51.96
N GLN A 355 24.94 -42.47 -51.99
CA GLN A 355 26.39 -42.49 -52.23
C GLN A 355 27.19 -41.98 -51.00
N GLU A 356 26.55 -41.87 -49.82
CA GLU A 356 27.10 -41.35 -48.55
C GLU A 356 27.59 -39.89 -48.60
N ALA A 357 27.23 -39.11 -49.62
CA ALA A 357 27.60 -37.70 -49.70
C ALA A 357 26.59 -36.81 -48.97
N GLU A 358 27.08 -35.83 -48.20
CA GLU A 358 26.25 -34.87 -47.48
C GLU A 358 25.40 -34.03 -48.45
N ARG A 359 24.11 -33.94 -48.14
CA ARG A 359 23.12 -33.17 -48.90
C ARG A 359 22.54 -31.99 -48.12
N GLY A 360 22.50 -32.09 -46.79
CA GLY A 360 22.10 -31.00 -45.92
C GLY A 360 22.19 -31.38 -44.44
N GLN A 361 21.70 -30.50 -43.58
CA GLN A 361 21.65 -30.74 -42.14
C GLN A 361 20.31 -30.29 -41.58
N VAL A 362 19.63 -31.19 -40.88
CA VAL A 362 18.36 -30.90 -40.20
C VAL A 362 18.65 -30.61 -38.73
N ARG A 363 18.00 -29.55 -38.21
CA ARG A 363 18.25 -29.02 -36.87
C ARG A 363 16.98 -29.01 -36.03
N VAL A 364 17.07 -29.53 -34.81
CA VAL A 364 16.00 -29.48 -33.79
C VAL A 364 16.50 -28.62 -32.63
N GLN A 365 15.90 -27.45 -32.46
CA GLN A 365 16.21 -26.55 -31.34
C GLN A 365 15.30 -26.84 -30.14
N LEU A 366 15.91 -27.01 -28.97
CA LEU A 366 15.25 -27.12 -27.68
C LEU A 366 15.57 -25.86 -26.85
N ASN A 367 14.54 -25.09 -26.51
CA ASN A 367 14.70 -23.86 -25.73
C ASN A 367 14.72 -24.19 -24.23
N LEU A 368 15.52 -23.43 -23.47
CA LEU A 368 15.64 -23.55 -22.02
C LEU A 368 15.16 -22.26 -21.37
N LYS A 369 14.36 -22.38 -20.31
CA LYS A 369 13.94 -21.25 -19.47
C LYS A 369 14.56 -21.39 -18.08
N VAL A 370 15.36 -20.41 -17.69
CA VAL A 370 15.78 -20.22 -16.30
C VAL A 370 14.86 -19.16 -15.69
N THR A 371 14.28 -19.47 -14.52
CA THR A 371 13.53 -18.49 -13.74
C THR A 371 14.51 -17.68 -12.87
N THR A 372 14.40 -16.36 -12.94
CA THR A 372 15.11 -15.42 -12.06
C THR A 372 14.65 -15.60 -10.61
N LEU A 373 15.49 -15.20 -9.67
CA LEU A 373 15.04 -14.94 -8.30
C LEU A 373 14.35 -13.57 -8.29
N ASN A 374 13.07 -13.52 -7.91
CA ASN A 374 12.36 -12.25 -7.73
C ASN A 374 12.99 -11.44 -6.60
N GLN A 375 13.32 -10.17 -6.85
CA GLN A 375 13.83 -9.24 -5.84
C GLN A 375 12.69 -8.38 -5.29
N ALA A 376 12.67 -8.15 -3.97
CA ALA A 376 11.67 -7.27 -3.38
C ALA A 376 11.91 -5.80 -3.77
N PRO A 377 10.85 -4.98 -3.95
CA PRO A 377 10.99 -3.57 -4.30
C PRO A 377 11.94 -2.78 -3.39
N VAL A 378 12.81 -1.97 -3.97
CA VAL A 378 13.83 -1.19 -3.26
C VAL A 378 13.33 0.22 -2.98
N ILE A 379 13.63 0.75 -1.80
CA ILE A 379 13.26 2.12 -1.41
C ILE A 379 14.19 3.14 -2.10
N ASN A 380 13.60 4.15 -2.74
CA ASN A 380 14.30 5.32 -3.23
C ASN A 380 14.64 6.24 -2.03
N PRO A 381 15.92 6.41 -1.66
CA PRO A 381 16.28 7.18 -0.45
C PRO A 381 16.00 8.67 -0.60
N THR A 382 16.15 9.23 -1.81
CA THR A 382 15.88 10.64 -2.09
C THR A 382 14.39 10.95 -1.96
N GLU A 383 13.54 10.09 -2.52
CA GLU A 383 12.09 10.27 -2.41
C GLU A 383 11.59 10.08 -0.98
N LYS A 384 12.18 9.12 -0.25
CA LYS A 384 11.91 8.96 1.19
C LYS A 384 12.23 10.22 1.98
N GLU A 385 13.34 10.90 1.66
CA GLU A 385 13.71 12.16 2.31
C GLU A 385 12.72 13.29 1.95
N THR A 386 12.34 13.42 0.67
CA THR A 386 11.31 14.38 0.21
C THR A 386 9.98 14.19 0.93
N LEU A 387 9.47 12.95 0.99
CA LEU A 387 8.21 12.63 1.65
C LEU A 387 8.30 12.82 3.17
N GLN A 388 9.44 12.51 3.80
CA GLN A 388 9.65 12.81 5.22
C GLN A 388 9.59 14.32 5.49
N GLN A 389 10.23 15.15 4.65
CA GLN A 389 10.15 16.62 4.78
C GLN A 389 8.71 17.16 4.61
N GLN A 390 7.89 16.55 3.75
CA GLN A 390 6.47 16.87 3.63
C GLN A 390 5.69 16.52 4.90
N ILE A 391 5.99 15.37 5.52
CA ILE A 391 5.35 14.88 6.75
C ILE A 391 5.79 15.70 7.97
N ASP A 392 7.05 16.12 8.04
CA ASP A 392 7.59 16.98 9.10
C ASP A 392 6.88 18.34 9.17
N ALA A 393 6.29 18.79 8.07
CA ALA A 393 5.50 20.02 7.98
C ALA A 393 4.03 19.86 8.41
N TRP A 394 3.57 18.65 8.73
CA TRP A 394 2.19 18.39 9.15
C TRP A 394 1.88 18.98 10.53
N TYR A 395 0.68 19.54 10.68
CA TYR A 395 0.15 20.00 11.95
C TYR A 395 -0.78 18.93 12.53
N LEU A 396 -0.40 18.35 13.67
CA LEU A 396 -1.24 17.43 14.43
C LEU A 396 -1.56 18.03 15.80
N GLN A 397 -2.83 17.94 16.19
CA GLN A 397 -3.31 18.38 17.50
C GLN A 397 -4.33 17.39 18.05
N GLN A 398 -4.27 17.12 19.35
CA GLN A 398 -5.22 16.28 20.04
C GLN A 398 -6.64 16.86 19.93
N GLY A 399 -7.60 16.01 19.55
CA GLY A 399 -9.01 16.39 19.42
C GLY A 399 -9.38 17.09 18.11
N GLU A 400 -8.42 17.49 17.27
CA GLU A 400 -8.68 18.02 15.94
C GLU A 400 -8.72 16.92 14.87
N ALA A 401 -9.56 17.10 13.85
CA ALA A 401 -9.61 16.18 12.71
C ALA A 401 -8.39 16.41 11.79
N PHE A 402 -7.69 15.32 11.50
CA PHE A 402 -6.55 15.28 10.59
C PHE A 402 -6.91 14.45 9.37
N ASP A 403 -6.56 14.94 8.18
CA ASP A 403 -6.72 14.25 6.90
C ASP A 403 -5.66 14.80 5.92
N GLN A 404 -4.63 14.02 5.63
CA GLN A 404 -3.54 14.37 4.70
C GLN A 404 -3.07 13.12 3.94
N SER A 405 -2.63 13.32 2.69
CA SER A 405 -2.15 12.23 1.83
C SER A 405 -0.72 12.47 1.34
N ILE A 406 0.02 11.39 1.12
CA ILE A 406 1.30 11.35 0.40
C ILE A 406 1.17 10.45 -0.84
N ASP A 407 1.92 10.76 -1.89
CA ASP A 407 2.09 9.88 -3.05
C ASP A 407 3.36 9.03 -2.85
N ILE A 408 3.23 7.71 -2.81
CA ILE A 408 4.36 6.78 -2.66
C ILE A 408 4.73 6.08 -3.98
N SER A 409 4.18 6.49 -5.12
CA SER A 409 4.47 5.87 -6.43
C SER A 409 5.96 5.94 -6.81
N ALA A 410 6.69 6.99 -6.42
CA ALA A 410 8.12 7.15 -6.66
C ALA A 410 9.02 6.67 -5.49
N LEU A 411 8.41 6.28 -4.36
CA LEU A 411 9.13 5.89 -3.13
C LEU A 411 9.79 4.51 -3.24
N PHE A 412 9.24 3.64 -4.08
CA PHE A 412 9.73 2.29 -4.30
C PHE A 412 10.00 2.07 -5.78
N SER A 413 11.06 1.35 -6.09
CA SER A 413 11.44 0.94 -7.45
C SER A 413 11.72 -0.55 -7.48
N ASP A 414 11.16 -1.24 -8.47
CA ASP A 414 11.42 -2.63 -8.75
C ASP A 414 12.35 -2.74 -9.99
N THR A 415 13.29 -3.70 -9.96
CA THR A 415 14.27 -3.92 -11.03
C THR A 415 13.92 -5.08 -11.96
N ASP A 416 13.02 -5.96 -11.54
CA ASP A 416 12.68 -7.21 -12.24
C ASP A 416 11.18 -7.53 -12.25
N GLY A 417 10.36 -6.72 -11.58
CA GLY A 417 8.90 -6.73 -11.62
C GLY A 417 8.29 -5.32 -11.74
N GLN A 418 7.00 -5.22 -11.41
CA GLN A 418 6.26 -3.96 -11.29
C GLN A 418 5.45 -3.93 -9.99
N ILE A 419 5.37 -2.76 -9.35
CA ILE A 419 4.57 -2.61 -8.12
C ILE A 419 3.08 -2.59 -8.47
N VAL A 420 2.35 -3.59 -7.99
CA VAL A 420 0.91 -3.77 -8.26
C VAL A 420 0.01 -3.56 -7.05
N SER A 421 0.56 -3.55 -5.83
CA SER A 421 -0.24 -3.29 -4.62
C SER A 421 0.46 -2.36 -3.62
N TYR A 422 -0.36 -1.55 -2.93
CA TYR A 422 0.07 -0.50 -2.01
C TYR A 422 -0.85 -0.46 -0.77
N TRP A 423 -0.31 -0.45 0.46
CA TRP A 423 -1.16 -0.37 1.65
C TRP A 423 -0.47 0.22 2.88
N GLY A 424 -1.29 0.71 3.80
CA GLY A 424 -0.86 1.13 5.13
C GLY A 424 -0.54 -0.05 6.06
N GLY A 425 0.51 0.10 6.87
CA GLY A 425 0.78 -0.73 8.04
C GLY A 425 0.34 -0.06 9.33
N ASP A 426 1.04 -0.39 10.43
CA ASP A 426 0.73 0.15 11.75
C ASP A 426 0.91 1.67 11.82
N VAL A 427 0.05 2.33 12.60
CA VAL A 427 0.07 3.77 12.92
C VAL A 427 0.16 3.90 14.45
N GLN A 428 1.16 4.63 14.96
CA GLN A 428 1.41 4.71 16.40
C GLN A 428 0.63 5.83 17.13
N VAL A 429 0.07 6.80 16.40
CA VAL A 429 -0.79 7.85 16.98
C VAL A 429 -2.23 7.35 17.13
N ALA A 430 -2.67 7.16 18.37
CA ALA A 430 -3.99 6.66 18.69
C ALA A 430 -5.12 7.59 18.19
N GLY A 431 -6.00 7.05 17.34
CA GLY A 431 -7.09 7.79 16.71
C GLY A 431 -6.81 8.23 15.28
N LEU A 432 -5.59 8.02 14.77
CA LEU A 432 -5.29 8.05 13.34
C LEU A 432 -5.31 6.64 12.73
N THR A 433 -5.65 6.58 11.45
CA THR A 433 -5.71 5.36 10.63
C THR A 433 -5.36 5.68 9.19
N ILE A 434 -4.86 4.69 8.45
CA ILE A 434 -4.68 4.83 7.00
C ILE A 434 -6.01 4.49 6.32
N ALA A 435 -6.46 5.38 5.43
CA ALA A 435 -7.78 5.36 4.82
C ALA A 435 -7.93 4.32 3.71
N ASP A 436 -6.87 4.16 2.92
CA ASP A 436 -6.90 3.60 1.59
C ASP A 436 -6.19 2.25 1.55
N VAL A 437 -6.79 1.32 0.80
CA VAL A 437 -6.24 0.00 0.51
C VAL A 437 -6.04 -0.06 -1.00
N ASP A 438 -4.85 -0.46 -1.44
CA ASP A 438 -4.47 -0.61 -2.84
C ASP A 438 -4.41 0.71 -3.63
N SER A 439 -3.72 1.71 -3.06
CA SER A 439 -3.52 3.04 -3.65
C SER A 439 -2.10 3.58 -3.41
N PRO A 440 -1.41 4.13 -4.44
CA PRO A 440 -0.15 4.85 -4.24
C PRO A 440 -0.35 6.18 -3.52
N MET A 441 -1.57 6.74 -3.50
CA MET A 441 -1.92 7.81 -2.58
C MET A 441 -2.29 7.19 -1.22
N ILE A 442 -1.44 7.39 -0.21
CA ILE A 442 -1.66 6.94 1.15
C ILE A 442 -2.21 8.10 1.98
N THR A 443 -3.49 8.03 2.35
CA THR A 443 -4.14 9.05 3.20
C THR A 443 -4.13 8.61 4.66
N LEU A 444 -3.53 9.43 5.53
CA LEU A 444 -3.57 9.28 6.98
C LEU A 444 -4.67 10.19 7.53
N ARG A 445 -5.69 9.61 8.17
CA ARG A 445 -6.87 10.34 8.65
C ARG A 445 -7.33 9.92 10.04
N GLY A 446 -8.05 10.82 10.71
CA GLY A 446 -8.76 10.55 11.96
C GLY A 446 -8.72 11.73 12.92
N THR A 447 -8.70 11.45 14.22
CA THR A 447 -8.63 12.47 15.28
C THR A 447 -7.70 11.96 16.37
N PRO A 448 -6.49 12.54 16.54
CA PRO A 448 -5.57 12.12 17.60
C PRO A 448 -6.24 12.26 18.96
N SER A 449 -6.33 11.15 19.70
CA SER A 449 -7.04 11.09 20.98
C SER A 449 -6.21 11.57 22.17
N GLN A 450 -4.88 11.64 22.02
CA GLN A 450 -3.90 12.05 23.03
C GLN A 450 -2.79 12.89 22.39
N ALA A 451 -2.26 13.87 23.12
CA ALA A 451 -1.00 14.52 22.79
C ALA A 451 0.16 13.52 22.85
N SER A 452 1.18 13.69 22.00
CA SER A 452 2.36 12.83 22.01
C SER A 452 3.58 13.53 21.39
N PRO A 453 4.81 13.28 21.90
CA PRO A 453 6.01 13.88 21.34
C PRO A 453 6.28 13.38 19.91
N ALA A 454 7.01 14.19 19.13
CA ALA A 454 7.53 13.78 17.82
C ALA A 454 8.32 12.48 17.92
N GLY A 455 8.26 11.65 16.87
CA GLY A 455 8.90 10.33 16.86
C GLY A 455 7.95 9.14 16.79
N GLN A 456 6.63 9.36 16.93
CA GLN A 456 5.62 8.36 16.56
C GLN A 456 5.71 8.07 15.07
N THR A 457 5.31 6.87 14.62
CA THR A 457 5.49 6.47 13.22
C THR A 457 4.24 5.90 12.56
N PHE A 458 4.23 5.89 11.23
CA PHE A 458 3.39 5.01 10.43
C PHE A 458 4.19 4.27 9.37
N THR A 459 3.72 3.09 8.97
CA THR A 459 4.37 2.27 7.94
C THR A 459 3.59 2.28 6.64
N VAL A 460 4.29 2.31 5.51
CA VAL A 460 3.75 2.03 4.17
C VAL A 460 4.39 0.79 3.59
N LYS A 461 3.61 0.04 2.81
CA LYS A 461 3.98 -1.27 2.25
C LYS A 461 3.61 -1.34 0.78
N VAL A 462 4.42 -2.06 0.02
CA VAL A 462 4.19 -2.35 -1.40
C VAL A 462 4.45 -3.81 -1.71
N LYS A 463 3.89 -4.30 -2.81
CA LYS A 463 4.12 -5.64 -3.34
C LYS A 463 4.23 -5.60 -4.87
N ASP A 464 5.19 -6.36 -5.38
CA ASP A 464 5.39 -6.55 -6.81
C ASP A 464 4.39 -7.55 -7.45
N ASP A 465 4.44 -7.67 -8.77
CA ASP A 465 3.62 -8.57 -9.59
C ASP A 465 3.99 -10.05 -9.44
N GLN A 466 5.08 -10.35 -8.75
CA GLN A 466 5.61 -11.69 -8.48
C GLN A 466 5.40 -12.14 -7.01
N GLY A 467 4.90 -11.24 -6.15
CA GLY A 467 4.49 -11.47 -4.78
C GLY A 467 5.51 -11.13 -3.68
N ALA A 468 6.67 -10.51 -3.95
CA ALA A 468 7.55 -10.05 -2.86
C ALA A 468 7.13 -8.66 -2.34
N GLU A 469 7.33 -8.46 -1.04
CA GLU A 469 6.86 -7.28 -0.31
C GLU A 469 8.02 -6.43 0.17
N SER A 470 7.83 -5.11 0.15
CA SER A 470 8.75 -4.14 0.74
C SER A 470 7.99 -3.15 1.62
N SER A 471 8.69 -2.55 2.59
CA SER A 471 8.06 -1.63 3.53
C SER A 471 9.02 -0.58 4.04
N THR A 472 8.50 0.60 4.33
CA THR A 472 9.25 1.66 5.00
C THR A 472 8.35 2.41 5.99
N THR A 473 9.00 2.98 6.99
CA THR A 473 8.37 3.74 8.06
C THR A 473 8.71 5.22 7.90
N PHE A 474 7.71 6.08 8.15
CA PHE A 474 7.84 7.53 8.26
C PHE A 474 7.60 7.98 9.70
N ILE A 475 8.27 9.05 10.10
CA ILE A 475 8.15 9.67 11.42
C ILE A 475 7.10 10.78 11.34
N LEU A 476 6.20 10.84 12.32
CA LEU A 476 5.22 11.91 12.49
C LEU A 476 5.79 13.01 13.40
N PRO A 477 5.47 14.29 13.12
CA PRO A 477 5.79 15.39 14.02
C PRO A 477 4.98 15.30 15.32
N GLU A 478 5.26 16.21 16.25
CA GLU A 478 4.59 16.29 17.55
C GLU A 478 3.07 16.44 17.40
N VAL A 479 2.30 15.61 18.11
CA VAL A 479 0.86 15.81 18.29
C VAL A 479 0.68 16.76 19.47
N LYS A 480 0.39 18.02 19.15
CA LYS A 480 0.23 19.08 20.15
C LYS A 480 -0.96 18.81 21.06
N GLU A 481 -0.86 19.31 22.28
CA GLU A 481 -1.98 19.29 23.22
C GLU A 481 -3.17 20.09 22.66
N GLY A 482 -4.36 19.51 22.78
CA GLY A 482 -5.59 20.12 22.28
C GLY A 482 -5.91 21.37 23.08
N ILE A 483 -6.29 22.46 22.42
CA ILE A 483 -7.04 23.51 23.12
C ILE A 483 -8.35 22.85 23.52
N ALA A 484 -8.60 22.69 24.83
CA ALA A 484 -9.84 22.13 25.31
C ALA A 484 -11.02 22.92 24.70
N PRO A 485 -11.94 22.28 23.95
CA PRO A 485 -13.14 22.96 23.50
C PRO A 485 -13.87 23.50 24.73
N PRO A 486 -14.52 24.69 24.65
CA PRO A 486 -15.47 25.08 25.67
C PRO A 486 -16.47 23.94 25.83
N SER A 487 -16.54 23.38 27.04
CA SER A 487 -17.49 22.31 27.32
C SER A 487 -18.89 22.83 27.00
N LEU A 488 -19.58 22.14 26.09
CA LEU A 488 -21.01 22.38 25.78
C LEU A 488 -21.93 22.05 26.97
N LYS A 489 -21.35 21.52 28.06
CA LYS A 489 -21.95 21.35 29.38
C LYS A 489 -21.36 22.38 30.34
N HIS A 490 -22.19 22.94 31.22
CA HIS A 490 -21.78 23.90 32.23
C HIS A 490 -20.69 23.29 33.14
N PRO A 491 -19.68 24.01 33.67
CA PRO A 491 -18.52 23.35 34.29
C PRO A 491 -18.82 22.62 35.62
N LEU A 492 -19.98 22.88 36.24
CA LEU A 492 -20.50 22.03 37.33
C LEU A 492 -20.88 20.61 36.87
N GLU A 493 -21.31 20.46 35.62
CA GLU A 493 -21.70 19.18 35.03
C GLU A 493 -20.47 18.32 34.69
N ALA A 494 -20.67 17.00 34.59
CA ALA A 494 -19.64 16.00 34.29
C ALA A 494 -18.51 15.88 35.33
N THR A 495 -18.63 16.54 36.49
CA THR A 495 -17.69 16.44 37.61
C THR A 495 -18.42 16.13 38.91
N THR A 496 -17.89 15.18 39.67
CA THR A 496 -18.19 15.02 41.10
C THR A 496 -17.36 16.03 41.90
N TRP A 497 -18.03 16.86 42.68
CA TRP A 497 -17.47 17.90 43.52
C TRP A 497 -17.55 17.51 44.99
N TYR A 498 -16.56 17.91 45.77
CA TYR A 498 -16.54 17.72 47.23
C TYR A 498 -16.60 19.10 47.90
N ARG A 499 -17.45 19.26 48.92
CA ARG A 499 -17.56 20.51 49.69
C ARG A 499 -17.65 20.23 51.17
N LEU A 500 -17.26 21.21 51.98
CA LEU A 500 -17.52 21.19 53.41
C LEU A 500 -18.80 21.95 53.74
N GLU A 501 -19.61 21.37 54.60
CA GLU A 501 -20.92 21.88 54.99
C GLU A 501 -21.17 21.75 56.48
N HIS A 502 -21.84 22.72 57.10
CA HIS A 502 -22.23 22.63 58.51
C HIS A 502 -23.66 22.07 58.67
N GLY A 503 -23.95 21.36 59.77
CA GLY A 503 -25.34 20.99 60.08
C GLY A 503 -25.54 19.91 61.15
N GLY A 504 -26.78 19.79 61.62
CA GLY A 504 -27.19 19.07 62.84
C GLY A 504 -27.29 17.54 62.80
N GLY A 505 -26.45 16.84 62.03
CA GLY A 505 -26.37 15.38 62.07
C GLY A 505 -26.61 14.65 60.73
N THR A 506 -26.97 13.38 60.84
CA THR A 506 -27.17 12.43 59.73
C THR A 506 -28.67 12.16 59.48
N ALA A 507 -28.96 11.23 58.56
CA ALA A 507 -30.31 10.73 58.35
C ALA A 507 -30.87 9.95 59.58
N THR A 508 -30.00 9.27 60.34
CA THR A 508 -30.37 8.39 61.46
C THR A 508 -30.00 8.93 62.84
N THR A 509 -29.16 9.97 62.92
CA THR A 509 -28.66 10.56 64.17
C THR A 509 -28.81 12.06 64.11
N LYS A 510 -29.71 12.62 64.93
CA LYS A 510 -29.84 14.07 65.11
C LYS A 510 -28.97 14.53 66.27
N LEU A 511 -28.22 15.60 66.04
CA LEU A 511 -27.37 16.25 67.04
C LEU A 511 -28.02 17.59 67.42
N PRO A 512 -27.97 18.00 68.70
CA PRO A 512 -28.50 19.31 69.14
C PRO A 512 -27.55 20.48 68.79
N TYR A 513 -26.51 20.21 68.02
CA TYR A 513 -25.48 21.14 67.56
C TYR A 513 -25.04 20.78 66.14
N GLU A 514 -24.40 21.73 65.47
CA GLU A 514 -23.90 21.53 64.11
C GLU A 514 -22.51 20.90 64.11
N ARG A 515 -22.20 20.15 63.05
CA ARG A 515 -20.87 19.61 62.78
C ARG A 515 -20.49 19.92 61.34
N ILE A 516 -19.19 19.96 61.04
CA ILE A 516 -18.70 20.02 59.66
C ILE A 516 -18.69 18.61 59.08
N TRP A 517 -19.28 18.47 57.90
CA TRP A 517 -19.38 17.25 57.11
C TRP A 517 -18.70 17.49 55.77
N CYS A 518 -17.99 16.50 55.22
CA CYS A 518 -17.69 16.52 53.79
C CYS A 518 -18.83 15.88 53.01
N ASP A 519 -19.52 16.73 52.25
CA ASP A 519 -20.59 16.36 51.33
C ASP A 519 -20.05 16.31 49.90
N THR A 520 -20.65 15.43 49.11
CA THR A 520 -20.34 15.23 47.69
C THR A 520 -21.54 15.69 46.86
N LEU A 521 -21.30 16.44 45.79
CA LEU A 521 -22.29 16.95 44.85
C LEU A 521 -21.97 16.48 43.44
N HIS A 522 -22.97 16.05 42.68
CA HIS A 522 -22.82 15.60 41.29
C HIS A 522 -23.98 16.10 40.44
N PHE A 523 -23.64 16.72 39.31
CA PHE A 523 -24.59 17.33 38.37
C PHE A 523 -24.55 16.55 37.06
N GLU A 524 -25.62 15.82 36.77
CA GLU A 524 -25.70 15.01 35.55
C GLU A 524 -27.14 14.86 35.06
N ASN A 525 -27.34 15.04 33.74
CA ASN A 525 -28.61 14.84 33.05
C ASN A 525 -29.80 15.59 33.69
N GLY A 526 -29.55 16.83 34.14
CA GLY A 526 -30.56 17.67 34.79
C GLY A 526 -30.91 17.26 36.23
N LYS A 527 -30.16 16.35 36.85
CA LYS A 527 -30.33 15.87 38.23
C LYS A 527 -29.13 16.20 39.09
N ILE A 528 -29.40 16.49 40.37
CA ILE A 528 -28.40 16.70 41.40
C ILE A 528 -28.46 15.53 42.37
N SER A 529 -27.32 14.92 42.66
CA SER A 529 -27.17 13.87 43.66
C SER A 529 -26.02 14.15 44.62
N GLY A 530 -26.06 13.47 45.77
CA GLY A 530 -25.02 13.55 46.79
C GLY A 530 -25.11 12.42 47.80
N ASN A 531 -24.10 12.30 48.67
CA ASN A 531 -24.08 11.27 49.72
C ASN A 531 -25.11 11.56 50.82
N TYR A 532 -25.65 10.51 51.45
CA TYR A 532 -26.15 10.68 52.82
C TYR A 532 -24.97 10.76 53.79
N ARG A 533 -25.04 11.70 54.73
CA ARG A 533 -24.07 11.83 55.81
C ARG A 533 -24.07 10.60 56.72
N THR A 534 -22.90 10.05 57.02
CA THR A 534 -22.63 9.13 58.14
C THR A 534 -21.68 9.82 59.13
N MET A 535 -21.44 9.22 60.31
CA MET A 535 -20.48 9.76 61.28
C MET A 535 -19.04 9.78 60.75
N ASP A 536 -18.71 8.94 59.77
CA ASP A 536 -17.41 8.94 59.08
C ASP A 536 -17.21 10.22 58.26
N ASN A 537 -18.31 10.91 57.88
CA ASN A 537 -18.23 12.17 57.13
C ASN A 537 -17.72 13.37 57.93
N LEU A 538 -17.40 13.17 59.22
CA LEU A 538 -16.60 14.10 60.01
C LEU A 538 -15.11 14.08 59.62
N THR A 539 -14.61 13.04 58.95
CA THR A 539 -13.19 12.93 58.54
C THR A 539 -12.99 12.44 57.11
N GLN A 540 -14.03 12.00 56.39
CA GLN A 540 -13.94 11.49 55.01
C GLN A 540 -15.09 11.98 54.15
N CYS A 541 -14.90 12.19 52.85
CA CYS A 541 -16.01 12.54 51.96
C CYS A 541 -16.84 11.31 51.57
N GLY A 542 -18.16 11.47 51.51
CA GLY A 542 -19.05 10.36 51.19
C GLY A 542 -18.98 9.98 49.71
N ALA A 543 -18.77 8.71 49.41
CA ALA A 543 -18.83 8.22 48.04
C ALA A 543 -20.25 8.33 47.45
N LEU A 544 -20.33 8.51 46.13
CA LEU A 544 -21.58 8.30 45.40
C LEU A 544 -21.81 6.80 45.23
N ASP A 545 -22.93 6.32 45.75
CA ASP A 545 -23.32 4.90 45.74
C ASP A 545 -24.85 4.74 45.61
N ASN A 546 -25.34 3.50 45.72
CA ASN A 546 -26.76 3.18 45.67
C ASN A 546 -27.59 3.71 46.86
N ARG A 547 -26.94 4.31 47.86
CA ARG A 547 -27.54 5.02 48.99
C ARG A 547 -27.39 6.54 48.84
N SER A 548 -26.89 7.06 47.72
CA SER A 548 -26.91 8.51 47.48
C SER A 548 -28.33 9.04 47.31
N TRP A 549 -28.57 10.29 47.73
CA TRP A 549 -29.84 10.96 47.50
C TRP A 549 -29.92 11.52 46.08
N TYR A 550 -31.14 11.62 45.58
CA TYR A 550 -31.49 12.19 44.28
C TYR A 550 -32.74 13.07 44.48
N ASN A 551 -32.55 14.26 45.06
CA ASN A 551 -33.64 15.16 45.48
C ASN A 551 -33.52 16.58 44.90
N GLY A 552 -32.60 16.79 43.95
CA GLY A 552 -32.46 18.04 43.22
C GLY A 552 -32.54 17.84 41.70
N THR A 553 -33.04 18.85 41.00
CA THR A 553 -32.95 18.96 39.53
C THR A 553 -32.37 20.32 39.14
N TYR A 554 -31.80 20.43 37.95
CA TYR A 554 -31.26 21.70 37.47
C TYR A 554 -31.52 21.96 35.98
N GLN A 555 -31.38 23.23 35.60
CA GLN A 555 -31.32 23.70 34.22
C GLN A 555 -30.16 24.68 34.07
N VAL A 556 -29.38 24.53 33.00
CA VAL A 556 -28.32 25.48 32.63
C VAL A 556 -28.95 26.68 31.93
N GLN A 557 -28.56 27.90 32.34
CA GLN A 557 -28.98 29.17 31.76
C GLN A 557 -27.73 30.05 31.55
N GLY A 558 -27.05 29.85 30.42
CA GLY A 558 -25.75 30.48 30.17
C GLY A 558 -24.68 29.98 31.15
N GLU A 559 -24.02 30.90 31.82
CA GLU A 559 -22.99 30.66 32.86
C GLU A 559 -23.59 30.38 34.25
N GLN A 560 -24.92 30.25 34.35
CA GLN A 560 -25.62 29.98 35.60
C GLN A 560 -26.30 28.60 35.55
N LEU A 561 -26.40 27.95 36.71
CA LEU A 561 -27.16 26.73 36.89
C LEU A 561 -28.30 27.00 37.88
N ILE A 562 -29.53 26.92 37.38
CA ILE A 562 -30.74 27.08 38.19
C ILE A 562 -31.11 25.73 38.76
N ALA A 563 -30.83 25.53 40.04
CA ALA A 563 -31.13 24.31 40.77
C ALA A 563 -32.47 24.42 41.52
N THR A 564 -33.08 23.28 41.80
CA THR A 564 -34.28 23.17 42.63
C THR A 564 -34.15 21.92 43.49
N PHE A 565 -34.21 22.10 44.81
CA PHE A 565 -34.09 21.04 45.81
C PHE A 565 -35.43 20.81 46.51
N GLY A 566 -35.71 19.57 46.89
CA GLY A 566 -36.92 19.19 47.62
C GLY A 566 -38.05 18.65 46.73
N SER A 567 -39.24 18.47 47.32
CA SER A 567 -40.36 17.77 46.67
C SER A 567 -41.71 18.20 47.24
N GLY A 568 -42.77 18.11 46.43
CA GLY A 568 -44.10 18.62 46.81
C GLY A 568 -44.12 20.15 46.84
N ASP A 569 -44.75 20.72 47.86
CA ASP A 569 -44.89 22.17 48.06
C ASP A 569 -43.65 22.82 48.71
N HIS A 570 -42.71 22.02 49.23
CA HIS A 570 -41.45 22.48 49.80
C HIS A 570 -40.32 22.33 48.78
N LYS A 571 -40.24 23.28 47.85
CA LYS A 571 -39.16 23.39 46.87
C LYS A 571 -38.36 24.66 47.12
N GLU A 572 -37.08 24.51 47.38
CA GLU A 572 -36.13 25.61 47.35
C GLU A 572 -35.61 25.74 45.91
N LYS A 573 -35.59 26.97 45.37
CA LYS A 573 -34.99 27.26 44.07
C LYS A 573 -33.78 28.15 44.29
N VAL A 574 -32.64 27.77 43.70
CA VAL A 574 -31.36 28.44 43.95
C VAL A 574 -30.64 28.69 42.63
N THR A 575 -29.91 29.80 42.57
CA THR A 575 -29.04 30.16 41.44
C THR A 575 -27.61 29.84 41.83
N LEU A 576 -26.96 28.96 41.05
CA LEU A 576 -25.58 28.56 41.26
C LEU A 576 -24.70 29.19 40.17
N THR A 577 -23.64 29.87 40.59
CA THR A 577 -22.56 30.35 39.71
C THR A 577 -21.22 29.90 40.25
N ILE A 578 -20.23 29.72 39.36
CA ILE A 578 -18.89 29.27 39.74
C ILE A 578 -17.81 30.16 39.13
N THR A 579 -16.74 30.37 39.89
CA THR A 579 -15.49 30.99 39.43
C THR A 579 -14.31 30.07 39.70
N ASP A 580 -13.23 30.25 38.94
CA ASP A 580 -11.99 29.48 39.11
C ASP A 580 -11.31 29.80 40.44
N ALA A 581 -10.91 28.77 41.18
CA ALA A 581 -10.29 28.88 42.51
C ALA A 581 -9.09 27.93 42.65
N ASP A 582 -8.38 27.71 41.55
CA ASP A 582 -7.25 26.79 41.43
C ASP A 582 -6.08 27.13 42.41
N ASP A 583 -5.98 28.40 42.81
CA ASP A 583 -5.07 28.89 43.86
C ASP A 583 -5.39 28.34 45.27
N ILE A 584 -6.63 27.90 45.52
CA ILE A 584 -7.02 27.22 46.76
C ILE A 584 -6.61 25.74 46.70
N ALA A 585 -6.89 25.08 45.59
CA ALA A 585 -6.45 23.72 45.28
C ALA A 585 -6.61 23.43 43.78
N PRO A 586 -5.75 22.61 43.15
CA PRO A 586 -5.86 22.27 41.73
C PRO A 586 -7.25 21.79 41.30
N GLY A 587 -7.86 22.51 40.35
CA GLY A 587 -9.20 22.29 39.82
C GLY A 587 -10.35 22.76 40.70
N ALA A 588 -10.10 23.40 41.85
CA ALA A 588 -11.16 23.90 42.73
C ALA A 588 -11.91 25.09 42.13
N LYS A 589 -13.16 25.28 42.58
CA LYS A 589 -14.04 26.38 42.15
C LYS A 589 -14.70 27.03 43.37
N THR A 590 -14.89 28.34 43.33
CA THR A 590 -15.76 29.03 44.29
C THR A 590 -17.18 28.98 43.75
N LEU A 591 -18.08 28.30 44.45
CA LEU A 591 -19.51 28.25 44.18
C LEU A 591 -20.22 29.34 44.97
N THR A 592 -20.95 30.21 44.28
CA THR A 592 -21.93 31.11 44.89
C THR A 592 -23.31 30.47 44.79
N TRP A 593 -24.00 30.38 45.92
CA TRP A 593 -25.32 29.76 46.08
C TRP A 593 -26.29 30.84 46.55
N SER A 594 -27.14 31.33 45.65
CA SER A 594 -28.13 32.37 45.96
C SER A 594 -29.55 31.81 45.99
N SER A 595 -30.22 31.93 47.12
CA SER A 595 -31.63 31.57 47.33
C SER A 595 -32.44 32.78 47.84
N ASP A 596 -33.75 32.61 48.07
CA ASP A 596 -34.60 33.64 48.67
C ASP A 596 -34.21 33.96 50.14
N GLU A 597 -33.42 33.10 50.80
CA GLU A 597 -32.95 33.29 52.19
C GLU A 597 -31.62 34.06 52.27
N GLY A 598 -30.89 34.20 51.16
CA GLY A 598 -29.61 34.89 51.08
C GLY A 598 -28.64 34.28 50.06
N THR A 599 -27.39 34.74 50.09
CA THR A 599 -26.29 34.18 49.29
C THR A 599 -25.22 33.59 50.21
N GLU A 600 -24.79 32.36 49.94
CA GLU A 600 -23.68 31.70 50.60
C GLU A 600 -22.60 31.28 49.59
N ARG A 601 -21.34 31.19 50.05
CA ARG A 601 -20.20 30.74 49.25
C ARG A 601 -19.62 29.41 49.74
N TYR A 602 -19.17 28.60 48.79
CA TYR A 602 -18.60 27.28 49.01
C TYR A 602 -17.35 27.06 48.16
N THR A 603 -16.26 26.59 48.76
CA THR A 603 -15.17 25.99 47.98
C THR A 603 -15.59 24.58 47.53
N LEU A 604 -15.66 24.36 46.23
CA LEU A 604 -15.82 23.05 45.61
C LEU A 604 -14.45 22.49 45.22
N PHE A 605 -14.09 21.34 45.78
CA PHE A 605 -12.85 20.63 45.48
C PHE A 605 -13.07 19.61 44.37
N ARG A 606 -12.16 19.58 43.38
CA ARG A 606 -12.17 18.59 42.30
C ARG A 606 -11.70 17.21 42.75
N ARG A 607 -10.86 17.16 43.79
CA ARG A 607 -10.25 15.97 44.37
C ARG A 607 -10.70 15.81 45.81
N GLN A 608 -11.12 14.59 46.17
CA GLN A 608 -11.57 14.23 47.52
C GLN A 608 -10.53 14.59 48.60
N SER A 609 -9.24 14.34 48.32
CA SER A 609 -8.12 14.62 49.24
C SER A 609 -8.06 16.07 49.72
N ASP A 610 -8.47 17.02 48.90
CA ASP A 610 -8.27 18.45 49.16
C ASP A 610 -9.35 19.00 50.11
N ALA A 611 -10.57 18.46 50.00
CA ALA A 611 -11.63 18.65 50.98
C ALA A 611 -11.31 17.90 52.29
N GLU A 612 -10.82 16.66 52.20
CA GLU A 612 -10.49 15.83 53.36
C GLU A 612 -9.35 16.40 54.20
N ALA A 613 -8.34 17.03 53.59
CA ALA A 613 -7.22 17.65 54.30
C ALA A 613 -7.69 18.64 55.38
N ARG A 614 -8.79 19.36 55.14
CA ARG A 614 -9.41 20.35 56.05
C ARG A 614 -10.22 19.73 57.20
N ILE A 615 -10.47 18.43 57.17
CA ILE A 615 -11.23 17.70 58.20
C ILE A 615 -10.47 16.51 58.83
N GLN A 616 -9.33 16.12 58.26
CA GLN A 616 -8.43 15.09 58.79
C GLN A 616 -7.30 15.64 59.68
N ILE A 617 -7.35 16.95 59.99
CA ILE A 617 -6.35 17.65 60.80
C ILE A 617 -6.24 17.00 62.19
N LYS A 618 -5.03 16.84 62.70
CA LYS A 618 -4.78 16.41 64.08
C LYS A 618 -4.15 17.54 64.87
N SER A 619 -4.48 17.63 66.15
CA SER A 619 -3.97 18.67 67.06
C SER A 619 -2.45 18.74 67.16
N ASN A 620 -1.75 17.65 66.84
CA ASN A 620 -0.28 17.56 66.84
C ASN A 620 0.35 17.55 65.44
N ASP A 621 -0.39 17.86 64.37
CA ASP A 621 0.21 18.01 63.03
C ASP A 621 1.06 19.29 62.95
N GLY A 622 2.02 19.31 62.02
CA GLY A 622 2.85 20.47 61.74
C GLY A 622 2.07 21.61 61.08
N PRO A 623 2.62 22.85 61.07
CA PRO A 623 2.03 23.98 60.37
C PRO A 623 1.64 23.67 58.91
N GLU A 624 2.42 22.86 58.19
CA GLU A 624 2.20 22.51 56.78
C GLU A 624 0.87 21.78 56.50
N LYS A 625 0.20 21.25 57.54
CA LYS A 625 -1.12 20.60 57.44
C LYS A 625 -2.23 21.34 58.21
N ARG A 626 -1.90 22.46 58.85
CA ARG A 626 -2.85 23.27 59.64
C ARG A 626 -3.15 24.62 59.02
N PHE A 627 -2.45 24.98 57.94
CA PHE A 627 -2.60 26.21 57.18
C PHE A 627 -3.24 25.90 55.83
N PHE A 628 -4.35 26.55 55.52
CA PHE A 628 -5.11 26.32 54.29
C PHE A 628 -5.36 27.63 53.56
N PRO A 629 -5.17 27.69 52.23
CA PRO A 629 -5.56 28.86 51.45
C PRO A 629 -7.08 29.06 51.49
N MET A 630 -7.51 30.31 51.45
CA MET A 630 -8.92 30.70 51.45
C MET A 630 -9.06 32.09 50.83
N MET A 631 -10.08 32.31 50.00
CA MET A 631 -10.38 33.66 49.54
C MET A 631 -10.91 34.49 50.70
N LEU A 632 -10.23 35.61 50.96
CA LEU A 632 -10.62 36.59 51.97
C LEU A 632 -10.90 37.94 51.28
N PRO A 633 -11.90 38.70 51.75
CA PRO A 633 -12.13 40.06 51.29
C PRO A 633 -10.95 40.96 51.64
N THR A 634 -10.65 41.92 50.77
CA THR A 634 -9.60 42.93 50.96
C THR A 634 -10.19 44.25 51.46
N GLN A 635 -9.32 45.21 51.81
CA GLN A 635 -9.72 46.58 52.14
C GLN A 635 -10.36 47.35 50.96
N GLN A 636 -10.34 46.81 49.74
CA GLN A 636 -11.07 47.36 48.61
C GLN A 636 -12.43 46.65 48.46
N GLU A 637 -13.51 47.43 48.56
CA GLU A 637 -14.90 46.95 48.44
C GLU A 637 -15.10 46.09 47.18
N GLY A 638 -15.67 44.89 47.38
CA GLY A 638 -15.93 43.93 46.31
C GLY A 638 -14.71 43.20 45.75
N VAL A 639 -13.50 43.42 46.29
CA VAL A 639 -12.26 42.72 45.87
C VAL A 639 -11.83 41.73 46.94
N GLU A 640 -11.57 40.50 46.49
CA GLU A 640 -11.02 39.40 47.29
C GLU A 640 -9.61 39.02 46.82
N ALA A 641 -8.84 38.39 47.71
CA ALA A 641 -7.51 37.86 47.40
C ALA A 641 -7.29 36.52 48.12
N LEU A 642 -6.25 35.79 47.71
CA LEU A 642 -5.88 34.52 48.33
C LEU A 642 -5.21 34.75 49.71
N GLY A 643 -6.02 34.70 50.75
CA GLY A 643 -5.56 34.64 52.13
C GLY A 643 -5.32 33.20 52.59
N ARG A 644 -5.16 33.05 53.90
CA ARG A 644 -5.01 31.78 54.59
C ARG A 644 -5.83 31.77 55.86
N VAL A 645 -6.25 30.56 56.23
CA VAL A 645 -6.76 30.24 57.56
C VAL A 645 -5.85 29.19 58.19
N SER A 646 -5.42 29.42 59.42
CA SER A 646 -4.67 28.43 60.20
C SER A 646 -5.35 28.11 61.53
N LEU A 647 -5.10 26.91 62.04
CA LEU A 647 -5.79 26.36 63.20
C LEU A 647 -4.78 25.76 64.19
N SER A 648 -5.06 25.90 65.49
CA SER A 648 -4.34 25.16 66.53
C SER A 648 -5.28 24.72 67.64
N LEU A 649 -4.90 23.65 68.34
CA LEU A 649 -5.61 23.09 69.49
C LEU A 649 -4.59 22.45 70.41
N ARG A 650 -4.45 22.97 71.62
CA ARG A 650 -3.44 22.57 72.60
C ARG A 650 -4.02 22.54 74.00
N LYS A 651 -3.26 22.00 74.96
CA LYS A 651 -3.59 22.22 76.38
C LYS A 651 -3.30 23.68 76.69
N ASN A 652 -4.18 24.33 77.46
CA ASN A 652 -3.91 25.68 77.92
C ASN A 652 -2.60 25.67 78.75
N THR A 653 -1.69 26.58 78.42
CA THR A 653 -0.43 26.84 79.14
C THR A 653 -0.21 28.33 79.43
N ASN A 654 -1.16 29.19 79.05
CA ASN A 654 -1.10 30.64 79.23
C ASN A 654 -1.82 31.01 80.54
N PRO A 655 -1.21 31.80 81.45
CA PRO A 655 -1.89 32.21 82.68
C PRO A 655 -3.09 33.16 82.48
N ASP A 656 -3.23 33.77 81.30
CA ASP A 656 -4.32 34.72 80.99
C ASP A 656 -5.56 34.05 80.34
N ASP A 657 -5.40 32.84 79.78
CA ASP A 657 -6.46 32.02 79.16
C ASP A 657 -7.23 31.22 80.24
N GLN A 658 -8.52 30.96 80.05
CA GLN A 658 -9.34 30.17 80.97
C GLN A 658 -9.45 28.69 80.55
N ASN A 659 -10.13 27.89 81.37
CA ASN A 659 -10.36 26.46 81.16
C ASN A 659 -9.06 25.63 80.97
N ALA A 660 -9.15 24.46 80.32
CA ALA A 660 -8.09 23.44 80.34
C ALA A 660 -7.35 23.28 78.98
N MET A 661 -7.91 23.85 77.94
CA MET A 661 -7.56 23.65 76.54
C MET A 661 -7.69 24.99 75.84
N ASP A 662 -6.74 25.34 74.99
CA ASP A 662 -6.80 26.56 74.19
C ASP A 662 -6.78 26.16 72.72
N ALA A 663 -7.61 26.84 71.93
CA ALA A 663 -7.66 26.68 70.49
C ALA A 663 -7.67 28.05 69.82
N ASN A 664 -7.00 28.12 68.68
CA ASN A 664 -6.76 29.38 67.99
C ASN A 664 -7.04 29.22 66.50
N LEU A 665 -7.70 30.20 65.90
CA LEU A 665 -7.94 30.29 64.46
C LEU A 665 -7.43 31.64 63.95
N ILE A 666 -6.52 31.63 62.98
CA ILE A 666 -5.93 32.86 62.42
C ILE A 666 -6.40 33.04 60.98
N LEU A 667 -6.87 34.24 60.63
CA LEU A 667 -7.15 34.69 59.27
C LEU A 667 -6.09 35.73 58.87
N GLU A 668 -5.37 35.47 57.79
CA GLU A 668 -4.17 36.21 57.40
C GLU A 668 -4.00 36.30 55.88
N PHE A 669 -3.35 37.37 55.40
CA PHE A 669 -2.73 37.43 54.07
C PHE A 669 -1.21 37.44 54.21
N PRO A 670 -0.46 37.05 53.16
CA PRO A 670 1.01 37.09 53.17
C PRO A 670 1.58 38.52 53.03
N ASP A 671 0.79 39.49 52.54
CA ASP A 671 1.27 40.79 52.06
C ASP A 671 0.38 42.01 52.39
N GLN A 672 -0.77 41.83 53.07
CA GLN A 672 -1.69 42.91 53.45
C GLN A 672 -2.46 42.61 54.76
N ASP A 673 -3.03 43.64 55.39
CA ASP A 673 -3.74 43.47 56.67
C ASP A 673 -5.08 42.74 56.52
N PHE A 674 -5.36 41.83 57.45
CA PHE A 674 -6.71 41.31 57.75
C PHE A 674 -6.89 41.32 59.27
N THR A 675 -7.77 42.18 59.78
CA THR A 675 -7.84 42.53 61.20
C THR A 675 -9.07 41.95 61.89
N CYS A 676 -9.11 42.02 63.22
CA CYS A 676 -10.28 41.66 64.00
C CYS A 676 -11.54 42.43 63.58
N GLN A 677 -11.42 43.67 63.13
CA GLN A 677 -12.57 44.45 62.66
C GLN A 677 -13.14 43.86 61.36
N ASP A 678 -12.28 43.38 60.46
CA ASP A 678 -12.70 42.72 59.22
C ASP A 678 -13.36 41.37 59.55
N ALA A 679 -12.78 40.59 60.48
CA ALA A 679 -13.41 39.36 60.97
C ALA A 679 -14.80 39.61 61.60
N GLU A 680 -14.93 40.66 62.42
CA GLU A 680 -16.20 41.10 63.02
C GLU A 680 -17.17 41.67 61.99
N GLU A 681 -16.72 42.21 60.85
CA GLU A 681 -17.59 42.71 59.78
C GLU A 681 -18.31 41.55 59.09
N PHE A 682 -17.58 40.50 58.71
CA PHE A 682 -18.09 39.40 57.91
C PHE A 682 -18.77 38.28 58.72
N TYR A 683 -18.19 37.91 59.87
CA TYR A 683 -18.68 36.79 60.68
C TYR A 683 -19.63 37.25 61.79
N LYS A 684 -20.68 36.45 62.03
CA LYS A 684 -21.65 36.65 63.11
C LYS A 684 -21.10 36.16 64.45
N TYR A 685 -20.46 35.00 64.44
CA TYR A 685 -19.79 34.39 65.58
C TYR A 685 -18.82 33.30 65.08
N PHE A 686 -17.92 32.89 65.96
CA PHE A 686 -17.12 31.68 65.81
C PHE A 686 -17.42 30.73 66.98
N ILE A 687 -17.52 29.43 66.69
CA ILE A 687 -17.87 28.38 67.66
C ILE A 687 -17.13 27.07 67.36
N ILE A 688 -16.73 26.36 68.43
CA ILE A 688 -16.23 24.99 68.35
C ILE A 688 -17.29 24.03 68.87
N HIS A 689 -17.76 23.11 68.02
CA HIS A 689 -18.70 22.06 68.37
C HIS A 689 -18.01 20.68 68.46
N GLY A 690 -18.47 19.81 69.35
CA GLY A 690 -17.96 18.44 69.40
C GLY A 690 -18.52 17.61 70.56
N PRO A 691 -18.07 16.35 70.69
CA PRO A 691 -18.49 15.48 71.78
C PRO A 691 -18.18 16.12 73.14
N GLN A 692 -19.17 16.10 74.04
CA GLN A 692 -19.08 16.59 75.41
C GLN A 692 -18.87 18.11 75.59
N LEU A 693 -18.86 18.91 74.51
CA LEU A 693 -18.95 20.36 74.61
C LEU A 693 -20.41 20.76 74.86
N VAL A 694 -20.80 20.77 76.13
CA VAL A 694 -22.10 21.27 76.59
C VAL A 694 -21.90 22.07 77.88
N THR A 695 -22.42 23.30 77.89
CA THR A 695 -22.41 24.21 79.04
C THR A 695 -23.84 24.34 79.55
N GLU A 696 -24.04 24.15 80.85
CA GLU A 696 -25.33 24.33 81.50
C GLU A 696 -25.34 25.66 82.27
N THR A 697 -25.90 26.70 81.65
CA THR A 697 -26.04 28.03 82.26
C THR A 697 -27.44 28.14 82.88
N THR A 698 -27.53 28.54 84.14
CA THR A 698 -28.83 28.78 84.81
C THR A 698 -29.16 30.26 84.74
N ASP A 699 -30.32 30.61 84.15
CA ASP A 699 -30.80 31.99 84.17
C ASP A 699 -31.09 32.42 85.61
N TYR A 700 -30.45 33.51 86.04
CA TYR A 700 -30.54 34.01 87.41
C TYR A 700 -31.93 34.54 87.81
N ASN A 701 -32.72 34.99 86.83
CA ASN A 701 -34.04 35.59 87.03
C ASN A 701 -35.17 34.55 86.95
N THR A 702 -35.03 33.52 86.11
CA THR A 702 -36.07 32.48 85.91
C THR A 702 -35.76 31.16 86.61
N GLY A 703 -34.49 30.87 86.90
CA GLY A 703 -34.02 29.59 87.42
C GLY A 703 -34.00 28.45 86.38
N GLU A 704 -34.23 28.76 85.10
CA GLU A 704 -34.21 27.77 84.02
C GLU A 704 -32.77 27.41 83.62
N ILE A 705 -32.53 26.12 83.37
CA ILE A 705 -31.22 25.62 82.92
C ILE A 705 -31.21 25.56 81.40
N TYR A 706 -30.39 26.43 80.80
CA TYR A 706 -30.13 26.50 79.36
C TYR A 706 -28.90 25.65 79.03
N LYS A 707 -29.03 24.78 78.02
CA LYS A 707 -27.91 24.00 77.49
C LYS A 707 -27.37 24.66 76.23
N SER A 708 -26.23 25.32 76.34
CA SER A 708 -25.44 25.72 75.17
C SER A 708 -24.60 24.52 74.75
N TYR A 709 -24.53 24.24 73.45
CA TYR A 709 -23.73 23.15 72.90
C TYR A 709 -22.62 23.76 72.06
N GLY A 710 -21.37 23.41 72.36
CA GLY A 710 -20.18 24.07 71.82
C GLY A 710 -19.65 25.20 72.72
N VAL A 711 -18.56 25.81 72.27
CA VAL A 711 -17.90 26.95 72.92
C VAL A 711 -17.71 28.05 71.88
N TYR A 712 -18.33 29.20 72.12
CA TYR A 712 -18.12 30.40 71.31
C TYR A 712 -16.78 31.05 71.66
N SER A 713 -16.13 31.69 70.69
CA SER A 713 -15.05 32.64 70.95
C SER A 713 -15.64 33.88 71.64
N GLY A 714 -15.07 34.32 72.76
CA GLY A 714 -15.60 35.42 73.57
C GLY A 714 -16.68 34.99 74.55
N ASN A 715 -17.94 35.41 74.34
CA ASN A 715 -19.00 35.17 75.32
C ASN A 715 -19.88 33.95 74.98
N GLU A 716 -20.47 33.34 76.03
CA GLU A 716 -21.27 32.11 75.95
C GLU A 716 -22.49 32.17 75.00
N TRP A 717 -22.86 33.37 74.54
CA TRP A 717 -23.99 33.66 73.65
C TRP A 717 -23.57 33.95 72.20
N GLY A 718 -22.27 33.99 71.89
CA GLY A 718 -21.76 34.35 70.56
C GLY A 718 -22.08 35.79 70.15
N THR A 719 -22.12 36.72 71.12
CA THR A 719 -22.47 38.14 70.88
C THR A 719 -21.29 39.11 71.01
N SER A 720 -20.13 38.61 71.42
CA SER A 720 -18.82 39.29 71.34
C SER A 720 -17.80 38.29 70.83
N LEU A 721 -16.82 38.75 70.05
CA LEU A 721 -15.74 37.94 69.53
C LEU A 721 -14.47 38.14 70.36
N GLU A 722 -13.76 37.07 70.69
CA GLU A 722 -12.44 37.16 71.28
C GLU A 722 -11.39 37.08 70.19
N CYS A 723 -11.05 38.25 69.65
CA CYS A 723 -10.03 38.39 68.62
C CYS A 723 -8.90 39.29 69.09
N TYR A 724 -7.67 38.79 68.94
CA TYR A 724 -6.46 39.56 69.18
C TYR A 724 -5.73 39.86 67.86
N ARG A 725 -5.01 40.98 67.85
CA ARG A 725 -4.17 41.39 66.72
C ARG A 725 -2.84 40.65 66.81
N LYS A 726 -2.58 39.72 65.90
CA LYS A 726 -1.23 39.18 65.68
C LYS A 726 -0.54 40.05 64.63
N THR A 727 0.66 40.55 64.91
CA THR A 727 1.44 41.33 63.93
C THR A 727 2.71 40.58 63.56
N GLU A 728 2.86 40.26 62.28
CA GLU A 728 4.02 39.56 61.73
C GLU A 728 4.54 40.32 60.51
N ASN A 729 5.83 40.61 60.45
CA ASN A 729 6.46 41.38 59.35
C ASN A 729 5.83 42.76 59.03
N HIS A 730 5.20 43.41 60.02
CA HIS A 730 4.38 44.65 59.93
C HIS A 730 2.98 44.49 59.32
N ILE A 731 2.54 43.25 59.10
CA ILE A 731 1.18 42.92 58.65
C ILE A 731 0.36 42.48 59.86
N VAL A 732 -0.89 42.92 59.93
CA VAL A 732 -1.86 42.56 60.98
C VAL A 732 -2.72 41.40 60.52
N HIS A 733 -2.89 40.42 61.41
CA HIS A 733 -3.71 39.22 61.23
C HIS A 733 -4.77 39.15 62.34
N ALA A 734 -5.94 38.59 62.01
CA ALA A 734 -7.04 38.38 62.93
C ALA A 734 -6.91 37.00 63.56
N ALA A 735 -6.64 36.93 64.85
CA ALA A 735 -6.50 35.67 65.56
C ALA A 735 -7.66 35.53 66.57
N ILE A 736 -8.51 34.53 66.33
CA ILE A 736 -9.71 34.20 67.09
C ILE A 736 -9.34 33.15 68.13
N ASP A 737 -9.57 33.47 69.40
CA ASP A 737 -9.25 32.59 70.53
C ASP A 737 -10.48 31.84 71.06
N PHE A 738 -10.25 30.70 71.72
CA PHE A 738 -11.28 29.83 72.30
C PHE A 738 -10.77 29.10 73.56
N ASP A 739 -11.28 29.53 74.72
CA ASP A 739 -11.10 28.86 76.01
C ASP A 739 -11.94 27.58 76.16
N LEU A 740 -11.36 26.41 75.88
CA LEU A 740 -12.05 25.12 75.85
C LEU A 740 -11.94 24.30 77.16
N PRO A 741 -12.99 23.55 77.56
CA PRO A 741 -12.88 22.54 78.61
C PRO A 741 -12.02 21.35 78.17
N GLU A 742 -11.69 20.42 79.08
CA GLU A 742 -10.85 19.26 78.74
C GLU A 742 -11.50 18.38 77.65
N LEU A 743 -10.78 18.16 76.55
CA LEU A 743 -11.29 17.44 75.39
C LEU A 743 -10.99 15.94 75.47
N SER A 744 -11.96 15.13 75.04
CA SER A 744 -11.83 13.68 74.93
C SER A 744 -10.83 13.30 73.83
N LYS A 745 -9.78 12.54 74.18
CA LYS A 745 -8.80 12.04 73.22
C LYS A 745 -9.46 11.14 72.16
N GLY A 746 -9.20 11.43 70.89
CA GLY A 746 -9.85 10.80 69.74
C GLY A 746 -11.18 11.48 69.35
N GLY A 747 -11.63 12.47 70.11
CA GLY A 747 -12.75 13.31 69.73
C GLY A 747 -12.41 14.18 68.51
N VAL A 748 -13.34 14.24 67.57
CA VAL A 748 -13.30 15.17 66.44
C VAL A 748 -14.11 16.41 66.82
N TYR A 749 -13.53 17.59 66.64
CA TYR A 749 -14.10 18.90 66.98
C TYR A 749 -14.19 19.77 65.74
N SER A 750 -15.34 20.42 65.55
CA SER A 750 -15.69 21.25 64.40
C SER A 750 -15.48 22.72 64.70
N PHE A 751 -14.58 23.38 63.97
CA PHE A 751 -14.40 24.83 64.00
C PHE A 751 -15.34 25.46 62.98
N ILE A 752 -16.25 26.32 63.43
CA ILE A 752 -17.29 26.95 62.62
C ILE A 752 -17.25 28.46 62.81
N GLY A 753 -17.09 29.20 61.72
CA GLY A 753 -17.26 30.66 61.67
C GLY A 753 -18.48 30.96 60.82
N LYS A 754 -19.61 31.31 61.45
CA LYS A 754 -20.86 31.52 60.71
C LYS A 754 -20.89 32.95 60.16
N VAL A 755 -21.01 33.07 58.85
CA VAL A 755 -21.12 34.36 58.14
C VAL A 755 -22.45 35.05 58.47
N LYS A 756 -22.48 36.38 58.45
CA LYS A 756 -23.74 37.15 58.59
C LYS A 756 -24.63 36.96 57.36
N ALA A 757 -25.95 37.10 57.54
CA ALA A 757 -26.96 36.77 56.52
C ALA A 757 -26.84 37.55 55.19
N ASN A 758 -26.13 38.68 55.17
CA ASN A 758 -25.88 39.52 54.00
C ASN A 758 -24.40 39.59 53.60
N GLN A 759 -23.54 38.74 54.16
CA GLN A 759 -22.08 38.76 53.95
C GLN A 759 -21.56 37.52 53.20
N GLY A 760 -22.39 36.50 53.00
CA GLY A 760 -22.02 35.27 52.31
C GLY A 760 -21.77 35.42 50.82
N GLU A 761 -22.06 36.58 50.22
CA GLU A 761 -21.64 36.93 48.85
C GLU A 761 -20.19 37.43 48.75
N TYR A 762 -19.51 37.67 49.88
CA TYR A 762 -18.12 38.14 49.94
C TYR A 762 -17.14 37.12 50.55
N ILE A 763 -17.64 36.20 51.38
CA ILE A 763 -16.79 35.26 52.15
C ILE A 763 -17.49 33.93 52.44
N GLU A 764 -16.72 32.84 52.45
CA GLU A 764 -17.21 31.51 52.83
C GLU A 764 -17.19 31.32 54.36
N ALA A 765 -18.11 30.52 54.90
CA ALA A 765 -18.06 30.12 56.31
C ALA A 765 -16.81 29.29 56.63
N ILE A 766 -16.15 29.58 57.75
CA ILE A 766 -15.08 28.70 58.27
C ILE A 766 -15.70 27.34 58.61
N LYS A 767 -15.15 26.28 58.02
CA LYS A 767 -15.65 24.91 58.12
C LYS A 767 -14.47 23.93 58.17
N PHE A 768 -14.01 23.58 59.37
CA PHE A 768 -12.90 22.62 59.57
C PHE A 768 -13.21 21.61 60.67
N ASN A 769 -12.57 20.44 60.61
CA ASN A 769 -12.56 19.48 61.71
C ASN A 769 -11.12 19.18 62.16
N MET A 770 -10.94 19.04 63.47
CA MET A 770 -9.68 18.61 64.07
C MET A 770 -9.89 17.47 65.05
N THR A 771 -9.04 16.45 64.98
CA THR A 771 -9.02 15.34 65.95
C THR A 771 -8.06 15.68 67.09
N TRP A 772 -8.56 15.70 68.33
CA TRP A 772 -7.72 15.87 69.52
C TRP A 772 -6.94 14.60 69.83
N THR A 773 -5.61 14.61 69.73
CA THR A 773 -4.78 13.42 69.93
C THR A 773 -4.27 13.24 71.36
N GLY A 774 -4.58 14.19 72.24
CA GLY A 774 -4.03 14.29 73.60
C GLY A 774 -2.76 15.16 73.68
N LYS A 775 -2.29 15.70 72.56
CA LYS A 775 -1.16 16.65 72.45
C LYS A 775 -1.48 17.72 71.41
N GLY A 776 -1.09 18.96 71.68
CA GLY A 776 -1.03 20.03 70.68
C GLY A 776 0.36 20.07 70.03
N ASN A 777 0.46 20.75 68.88
CA ASN A 777 1.73 21.29 68.40
C ASN A 777 1.93 22.69 69.01
N HIS A 778 3.20 23.08 69.21
CA HIS A 778 3.63 24.36 69.79
C HIS A 778 4.30 25.29 68.76
N GLU A 779 4.48 24.80 67.53
CA GLU A 779 4.83 25.56 66.31
C GLU A 779 3.56 25.99 65.56
#